data_AF-A0A446BC16-F1
#
_entry.id   AF-A0A446BC16-F1
#
_cell.length_a   1.000
_cell.length_b   1.000
_cell.length_c   1.000
_cell.angle_alpha   90.00
_cell.angle_beta   90.00
_cell.angle_gamma   90.00
#
_symmetry.space_group_name_H-M   'P 1'
#
loop_
_entity.id
_entity.type
_entity.pdbx_description
1 polymer ?
#
loop_
_entity_poly.entity_id
_entity_poly.type
_entity_poly.pdbx_seq_one_letter_code
_entity_poly.pdbx_strand_id
1 'polypeptide(L)'
;MDKYNKFLAENVLTEDKVVTYRLLSRALQVHVNTAKQMLYDFHRSQNAKRPGAVHATYLVFGTKKDDDGPPAARNGGDVDVEMTSSAPEAEQPTTVVPTSTLSLVPEEQLEETLANYEEVTSIHVYSIGPHPTKDLALLVDAANEALSLDSSDYQKSLGPINNPRVRRRERQGPGLKAAAAATTAVNAPAKSAFPKTALAPASGKVKEEPKPAQSVQETAEKASSGPTRKAAPPSKRGAGSGIMQAFSKAATKQGQVKKAAESSQPAAPSGEESMQPLSDDGEDDEELPQPKPRSISGTKSKKQREEELRRMMEEEDEEDQASEEAETPLEEEPMEEDLPAPEPAKEQETEVVTSSSNGRRRGKRRVVRKKQIMDEQGYLGRRGDQEPLTGKFNNAACPDYALYATFSHPPLSKGPLKLPFQRPDPRCRTFHSDAIEKVIRDVTSRMKDPDLARLFENAYPSTTDTTVKFHTDGKDDKIKQKLRSRREKDAWLDDGEWEGPQSFIITGDILAEWLRDSTNQLKPYQQLAKKDPAIFDLILGAINTQSEYVIQSPYCNAFQPPPISGLPISLNGQDDVVHPMYDPSIVFECKYELDSLAHFLALANEFHHHTGSTAFLTPRWYKAVETLLSVLGAQNQSTFDPETGAYRPNVYTFQRNTNTGTETLSLNGVGNPLNSGTGLIRSAFRPSDDATVLGFFVPANAQMAVELGRTAAVLRSTGDESDAALAQTLADWGQRIAEGVWEHGVVRHKRYGDVFAYEVDGYGSALLMDDANYPSLLALPLMGFVKADDPTYRNTRRMLLEKEGNPYFLTGKEFKGIGGPHIGLQNAWPMSLLVQAQTSDDDDEIMECLDLVLKSSQLGLVHESIHVDYSHAYTRSWFAWANGVFAETILDLARRKPHLIFKDSRPYEV
;
A
#
# COMPACT_ATOMS: atom_id res chain seq x y z
N MET A 1 -30.26 -18.24 42.92
CA MET A 1 -29.55 -18.29 41.63
C MET A 1 -28.59 -17.12 41.63
N ASP A 2 -27.30 -17.38 41.73
CA ASP A 2 -26.30 -16.32 41.76
C ASP A 2 -26.13 -15.69 40.38
N LYS A 3 -25.70 -14.42 40.31
CA LYS A 3 -25.56 -13.70 39.04
C LYS A 3 -24.66 -14.45 38.03
N TYR A 4 -23.56 -15.04 38.49
CA TYR A 4 -22.66 -15.83 37.64
C TYR A 4 -23.31 -17.12 37.10
N ASN A 5 -24.18 -17.77 37.89
CA ASN A 5 -24.89 -18.97 37.47
C ASN A 5 -25.92 -18.69 36.36
N LYS A 6 -26.53 -17.49 36.32
CA LYS A 6 -27.35 -17.08 35.16
C LYS A 6 -26.46 -16.80 33.95
N PHE A 7 -25.46 -15.93 34.11
CA PHE A 7 -24.59 -15.50 33.01
C PHE A 7 -23.90 -16.67 32.29
N LEU A 8 -23.38 -17.65 33.04
CA LEU A 8 -22.75 -18.84 32.46
C LEU A 8 -23.76 -19.82 31.82
N ALA A 9 -24.98 -19.96 32.36
CA ALA A 9 -26.01 -20.78 31.71
C ALA A 9 -26.54 -20.15 30.41
N GLU A 10 -26.61 -18.82 30.37
CA GLU A 10 -27.02 -18.05 29.19
C GLU A 10 -25.97 -18.19 28.08
N ASN A 11 -24.73 -17.77 28.33
CA ASN A 11 -23.65 -17.82 27.34
C ASN A 11 -23.25 -19.25 26.93
N VAL A 12 -23.05 -20.16 27.89
CA VAL A 12 -22.46 -21.49 27.60
C VAL A 12 -23.52 -22.53 27.18
N LEU A 13 -24.76 -22.45 27.68
CA LEU A 13 -25.80 -23.46 27.42
C LEU A 13 -26.94 -22.98 26.52
N THR A 14 -27.03 -21.67 26.24
CA THR A 14 -28.07 -21.10 25.36
C THR A 14 -27.46 -20.49 24.09
N GLU A 15 -26.31 -19.82 24.20
CA GLU A 15 -25.60 -19.20 23.07
C GLU A 15 -24.41 -20.03 22.54
N ASP A 16 -24.15 -21.21 23.11
CA ASP A 16 -23.08 -22.16 22.73
C ASP A 16 -21.64 -21.59 22.81
N LYS A 17 -21.44 -20.49 23.55
CA LYS A 17 -20.16 -19.75 23.65
C LYS A 17 -19.17 -20.37 24.64
N VAL A 18 -17.88 -20.17 24.37
CA VAL A 18 -16.78 -20.48 25.31
C VAL A 18 -16.48 -19.25 26.18
N VAL A 19 -16.55 -19.38 27.50
CA VAL A 19 -16.33 -18.27 28.45
C VAL A 19 -14.99 -18.43 29.18
N THR A 20 -14.12 -17.42 29.09
CA THR A 20 -12.83 -17.37 29.81
C THR A 20 -12.98 -16.74 31.21
N TYR A 21 -12.03 -17.03 32.11
CA TYR A 21 -12.02 -16.38 33.44
C TYR A 21 -11.83 -14.86 33.36
N ARG A 22 -11.25 -14.35 32.27
CA ARG A 22 -11.06 -12.91 32.01
C ARG A 22 -12.37 -12.25 31.58
N LEU A 23 -13.09 -12.88 30.64
CA LEU A 23 -14.41 -12.44 30.20
C LEU A 23 -15.40 -12.41 31.38
N LEU A 24 -15.46 -13.49 32.17
CA LEU A 24 -16.33 -13.56 33.36
C LEU A 24 -15.96 -12.52 34.43
N SER A 25 -14.67 -12.28 34.66
CA SER A 25 -14.16 -11.30 35.62
C SER A 25 -14.58 -9.87 35.26
N ARG A 26 -14.48 -9.49 33.98
CA ARG A 26 -14.93 -8.19 33.46
C ARG A 26 -16.45 -8.07 33.47
N ALA A 27 -17.16 -9.01 32.86
CA ALA A 27 -18.63 -8.98 32.70
C ALA A 27 -19.40 -8.94 34.03
N LEU A 28 -18.85 -9.52 35.10
CA LEU A 28 -19.44 -9.49 36.45
C LEU A 28 -18.75 -8.51 37.42
N GLN A 29 -17.71 -7.81 36.96
CA GLN A 29 -16.88 -6.91 37.77
C GLN A 29 -16.32 -7.56 39.06
N VAL A 30 -15.93 -8.83 38.97
CA VAL A 30 -15.35 -9.60 40.10
C VAL A 30 -13.86 -9.86 39.89
N HIS A 31 -13.09 -9.97 40.98
CA HIS A 31 -11.66 -10.25 40.92
C HIS A 31 -11.36 -11.59 40.21
N VAL A 32 -10.28 -11.63 39.41
CA VAL A 32 -9.94 -12.77 38.53
C VAL A 32 -9.84 -14.12 39.25
N ASN A 33 -9.40 -14.16 40.51
CA ASN A 33 -9.35 -15.42 41.27
C ASN A 33 -10.74 -15.89 41.71
N THR A 34 -11.67 -14.97 41.95
CA THR A 34 -13.08 -15.27 42.22
C THR A 34 -13.78 -15.76 40.95
N ALA A 35 -13.47 -15.18 39.79
CA ALA A 35 -13.97 -15.67 38.50
C ALA A 35 -13.52 -17.11 38.20
N LYS A 36 -12.25 -17.46 38.50
CA LYS A 36 -11.74 -18.84 38.38
C LYS A 36 -12.49 -19.83 39.29
N GLN A 37 -12.84 -19.42 40.52
CA GLN A 37 -13.66 -20.23 41.43
C GLN A 37 -15.09 -20.40 40.89
N MET A 38 -15.73 -19.31 40.43
CA MET A 38 -17.07 -19.33 39.83
C MET A 38 -17.16 -20.24 38.59
N LEU A 39 -16.13 -20.27 37.74
CA LEU A 39 -16.04 -21.24 36.65
C LEU A 39 -15.98 -22.68 37.18
N TYR A 40 -15.04 -22.98 38.08
CA TYR A 40 -14.89 -24.32 38.65
C TYR A 40 -16.16 -24.84 39.33
N ASP A 41 -16.84 -23.99 40.13
CA ASP A 41 -18.11 -24.35 40.78
C ASP A 41 -19.26 -24.51 39.77
N PHE A 42 -19.27 -23.75 38.67
CA PHE A 42 -20.23 -23.96 37.58
C PHE A 42 -20.00 -25.29 36.86
N HIS A 43 -18.79 -25.58 36.38
CA HIS A 43 -18.42 -26.86 35.75
C HIS A 43 -18.82 -28.04 36.63
N ARG A 44 -18.36 -28.03 37.89
CA ARG A 44 -18.66 -29.07 38.88
C ARG A 44 -20.15 -29.23 39.14
N SER A 45 -20.90 -28.14 39.27
CA SER A 45 -22.34 -28.20 39.58
C SER A 45 -23.23 -28.55 38.38
N GLN A 46 -22.79 -28.34 37.14
CA GLN A 46 -23.51 -28.82 35.96
C GLN A 46 -23.18 -30.29 35.65
N ASN A 47 -21.89 -30.67 35.67
CA ASN A 47 -21.49 -32.07 35.43
C ASN A 47 -21.99 -33.04 36.52
N ALA A 48 -22.22 -32.56 37.74
CA ALA A 48 -22.91 -33.32 38.80
C ALA A 48 -24.42 -33.54 38.55
N LYS A 49 -25.07 -32.77 37.67
CA LYS A 49 -26.49 -32.95 37.27
C LYS A 49 -26.61 -33.82 36.02
N ARG A 50 -25.70 -33.62 35.06
CA ARG A 50 -25.59 -34.38 33.81
C ARG A 50 -24.11 -34.49 33.44
N PRO A 51 -23.49 -35.68 33.50
CA PRO A 51 -22.10 -35.87 33.08
C PRO A 51 -21.91 -35.47 31.61
N GLY A 52 -20.80 -34.77 31.31
CA GLY A 52 -20.52 -34.27 29.96
C GLY A 52 -21.53 -33.22 29.48
N ALA A 53 -22.02 -32.35 30.37
CA ALA A 53 -22.86 -31.22 30.00
C ALA A 53 -22.05 -29.97 29.67
N VAL A 54 -20.82 -29.86 30.21
CA VAL A 54 -19.91 -28.72 30.01
C VAL A 54 -18.47 -29.21 30.13
N HIS A 55 -17.57 -28.71 29.30
CA HIS A 55 -16.15 -29.08 29.28
C HIS A 55 -15.27 -27.92 29.73
N ALA A 56 -14.20 -28.22 30.47
CA ALA A 56 -13.22 -27.24 30.92
C ALA A 56 -11.91 -27.30 30.10
N THR A 57 -11.24 -26.16 29.98
CA THR A 57 -9.82 -26.09 29.63
C THR A 57 -9.04 -25.56 30.84
N TYR A 58 -7.94 -26.21 31.19
CA TYR A 58 -7.11 -25.90 32.35
C TYR A 58 -5.81 -25.22 31.94
N LEU A 59 -5.33 -24.30 32.77
CA LEU A 59 -4.00 -23.71 32.66
C LEU A 59 -3.12 -24.25 33.79
N VAL A 60 -2.05 -24.95 33.43
CA VAL A 60 -1.10 -25.64 34.32
C VAL A 60 0.26 -24.93 34.24
N PHE A 61 0.84 -24.61 35.39
CA PHE A 61 2.15 -23.96 35.51
C PHE A 61 3.01 -24.68 36.55
N GLY A 62 4.28 -24.95 36.22
CA GLY A 62 5.21 -25.71 37.05
C GLY A 62 6.50 -26.07 36.31
N THR A 63 7.34 -26.92 36.89
CA THR A 63 8.49 -27.54 36.21
C THR A 63 8.09 -28.85 35.53
N LYS A 64 8.58 -29.10 34.32
CA LYS A 64 8.48 -30.42 33.68
C LYS A 64 9.67 -31.28 34.10
N LYS A 65 9.48 -32.60 34.10
CA LYS A 65 10.59 -33.56 34.29
C LYS A 65 11.51 -33.50 33.08
N ASP A 66 12.81 -33.50 33.31
CA ASP A 66 13.78 -33.77 32.25
C ASP A 66 13.64 -35.24 31.82
N ASP A 67 13.52 -35.48 30.51
CA ASP A 67 13.27 -36.81 29.94
C ASP A 67 14.61 -37.48 29.60
N ASP A 68 15.02 -38.44 30.45
CA ASP A 68 16.34 -39.07 30.46
C ASP A 68 16.48 -40.12 29.33
N GLY A 69 16.37 -39.66 28.08
CA GLY A 69 16.32 -40.46 26.85
C GLY A 69 17.39 -40.05 25.83
N PRO A 70 18.16 -41.00 25.24
CA PRO A 70 19.14 -40.68 24.21
C PRO A 70 18.46 -40.24 22.90
N PRO A 71 19.07 -39.31 22.12
CA PRO A 71 18.43 -38.68 20.96
C PRO A 71 18.20 -39.65 19.78
N ALA A 72 17.02 -40.26 19.73
CA ALA A 72 16.65 -41.28 18.75
C ALA A 72 15.69 -40.75 17.66
N ALA A 73 16.25 -40.03 16.69
CA ALA A 73 15.77 -39.83 15.33
C ALA A 73 14.24 -39.93 15.04
N ARG A 74 13.53 -38.79 15.12
CA ARG A 74 12.26 -38.58 14.40
C ARG A 74 12.17 -37.18 13.75
N ASN A 75 13.00 -36.97 12.73
CA ASN A 75 12.57 -36.37 11.46
C ASN A 75 13.61 -36.71 10.38
N GLY A 76 13.14 -36.94 9.16
CA GLY A 76 14.00 -37.08 7.99
C GLY A 76 14.11 -35.74 7.26
N GLY A 77 15.32 -35.35 6.88
CA GLY A 77 15.61 -34.09 6.21
C GLY A 77 17.12 -33.86 6.19
N ASP A 78 17.75 -34.18 5.07
CA ASP A 78 19.20 -34.09 4.90
C ASP A 78 19.68 -32.62 4.86
N VAL A 79 20.73 -32.32 5.63
CA VAL A 79 21.64 -31.18 5.40
C VAL A 79 23.07 -31.65 5.70
N ASP A 80 24.04 -31.15 4.93
CA ASP A 80 25.37 -31.72 4.75
C ASP A 80 26.36 -31.65 5.93
N VAL A 81 27.41 -32.46 5.79
CA VAL A 81 28.57 -32.52 6.69
C VAL A 81 29.57 -31.40 6.36
N GLU A 82 29.68 -30.39 7.23
CA GLU A 82 30.89 -29.54 7.26
C GLU A 82 32.04 -30.20 8.03
N MET A 83 33.25 -30.06 7.49
CA MET A 83 34.47 -30.70 8.00
C MET A 83 35.11 -29.90 9.15
N THR A 84 35.79 -30.62 10.05
CA THR A 84 36.32 -30.05 11.30
C THR A 84 37.61 -29.25 11.11
N SER A 85 37.79 -28.21 11.92
CA SER A 85 39.11 -27.69 12.28
C SER A 85 39.11 -27.21 13.73
N SER A 86 40.20 -27.49 14.46
CA SER A 86 40.17 -27.60 15.92
C SER A 86 40.28 -26.28 16.69
N ALA A 87 39.43 -26.12 17.71
CA ALA A 87 39.64 -25.26 18.88
C ALA A 87 39.41 -26.11 20.15
N PRO A 88 40.02 -25.78 21.31
CA PRO A 88 40.07 -26.68 22.46
C PRO A 88 38.75 -26.76 23.25
N GLU A 89 38.62 -27.82 24.04
CA GLU A 89 37.52 -28.02 24.98
C GLU A 89 37.37 -26.83 25.95
N ALA A 90 36.20 -26.19 25.94
CA ALA A 90 35.74 -25.33 27.02
C ALA A 90 34.82 -26.17 27.92
N GLU A 91 35.06 -26.12 29.24
CA GLU A 91 34.29 -26.88 30.22
C GLU A 91 32.79 -26.50 30.15
N GLN A 92 31.91 -27.50 30.03
CA GLN A 92 30.47 -27.26 30.07
C GLN A 92 30.07 -26.80 31.47
N PRO A 93 29.38 -25.65 31.64
CA PRO A 93 28.86 -25.26 32.94
C PRO A 93 27.68 -26.17 33.30
N THR A 94 27.90 -27.11 34.23
CA THR A 94 26.86 -28.03 34.74
C THR A 94 25.90 -27.31 35.68
N THR A 95 25.10 -26.40 35.12
CA THR A 95 24.02 -25.68 35.80
C THR A 95 22.73 -25.83 35.01
N VAL A 96 22.00 -26.91 35.27
CA VAL A 96 20.63 -27.09 34.74
C VAL A 96 19.77 -25.96 35.29
N VAL A 97 19.20 -25.14 34.42
CA VAL A 97 18.31 -24.04 34.80
C VAL A 97 16.87 -24.57 34.78
N PRO A 98 16.18 -24.69 35.93
CA PRO A 98 14.85 -25.29 35.99
C PRO A 98 13.85 -24.44 35.20
N THR A 99 13.34 -25.00 34.11
CA THR A 99 12.51 -24.26 33.14
C THR A 99 11.03 -24.39 33.47
N SER A 100 10.47 -23.34 34.10
CA SER A 100 9.04 -23.27 34.41
C SER A 100 8.20 -23.19 33.13
N THR A 101 7.36 -24.19 32.89
CA THR A 101 6.55 -24.34 31.68
C THR A 101 5.07 -24.09 31.95
N LEU A 102 4.46 -23.22 31.14
CA LEU A 102 3.02 -22.97 31.13
C LEU A 102 2.36 -23.81 30.02
N SER A 103 1.41 -24.69 30.36
CA SER A 103 0.66 -25.51 29.40
C SER A 103 -0.85 -25.26 29.53
N LEU A 104 -1.53 -25.09 28.40
CA LEU A 104 -2.99 -25.03 28.30
C LEU A 104 -3.51 -26.39 27.84
N VAL A 105 -4.46 -26.99 28.57
CA VAL A 105 -4.79 -28.42 28.47
C VAL A 105 -6.30 -28.65 28.49
N PRO A 106 -6.89 -29.38 27.52
CA PRO A 106 -8.28 -29.84 27.61
C PRO A 106 -8.46 -30.79 28.79
N GLU A 107 -9.65 -30.79 29.41
CA GLU A 107 -10.01 -31.69 30.53
C GLU A 107 -9.67 -33.17 30.27
N GLU A 108 -9.86 -33.65 29.04
CA GLU A 108 -9.58 -35.03 28.61
C GLU A 108 -8.09 -35.43 28.67
N GLN A 109 -7.16 -34.46 28.60
CA GLN A 109 -5.71 -34.68 28.56
C GLN A 109 -5.00 -34.22 29.85
N LEU A 110 -5.78 -33.85 30.88
CA LEU A 110 -5.25 -33.24 32.09
C LEU A 110 -4.39 -34.21 32.91
N GLU A 111 -4.84 -35.45 33.11
CA GLU A 111 -4.10 -36.44 33.92
C GLU A 111 -2.77 -36.84 33.28
N GLU A 112 -2.77 -37.06 31.95
CA GLU A 112 -1.55 -37.32 31.17
C GLU A 112 -0.58 -36.13 31.23
N THR A 113 -1.08 -34.91 31.05
CA THR A 113 -0.21 -33.71 31.10
C THR A 113 0.36 -33.50 32.50
N LEU A 114 -0.41 -33.71 33.57
CA LEU A 114 0.05 -33.59 34.95
C LEU A 114 1.13 -34.64 35.29
N ALA A 115 1.08 -35.84 34.70
CA ALA A 115 2.13 -36.84 34.88
C ALA A 115 3.51 -36.38 34.37
N ASN A 116 3.55 -35.49 33.38
CA ASN A 116 4.78 -34.95 32.77
C ASN A 116 5.40 -33.77 33.57
N TYR A 117 4.70 -33.25 34.59
CA TYR A 117 5.24 -32.25 35.50
C TYR A 117 5.95 -32.91 36.70
N GLU A 118 7.00 -32.24 37.21
CA GLU A 118 7.71 -32.62 38.43
C GLU A 118 7.09 -31.89 39.63
N GLU A 119 7.05 -30.56 39.58
CA GLU A 119 6.33 -29.71 40.54
C GLU A 119 5.30 -28.86 39.81
N VAL A 120 4.02 -28.94 40.22
CA VAL A 120 2.94 -28.09 39.69
C VAL A 120 2.68 -26.94 40.65
N THR A 121 3.23 -25.77 40.35
CA THR A 121 3.10 -24.55 41.14
C THR A 121 1.68 -23.96 41.12
N SER A 122 0.94 -24.10 40.01
CA SER A 122 -0.49 -23.76 39.98
C SER A 122 -1.28 -24.47 38.87
N ILE A 123 -2.55 -24.74 39.16
CA ILE A 123 -3.55 -25.23 38.20
C ILE A 123 -4.86 -24.46 38.42
N HIS A 124 -5.54 -24.07 37.34
CA HIS A 124 -6.88 -23.49 37.40
C HIS A 124 -7.66 -23.64 36.08
N VAL A 125 -8.98 -23.57 36.16
CA VAL A 125 -9.83 -23.48 34.96
C VAL A 125 -9.56 -22.15 34.24
N TYR A 126 -9.20 -22.24 32.97
CA TYR A 126 -8.98 -21.10 32.08
C TYR A 126 -10.27 -20.65 31.41
N SER A 127 -11.01 -21.62 30.85
CA SER A 127 -12.27 -21.42 30.15
C SER A 127 -13.20 -22.62 30.29
N ILE A 128 -14.46 -22.39 29.99
CA ILE A 128 -15.54 -23.38 30.00
C ILE A 128 -16.34 -23.24 28.70
N GLY A 129 -16.67 -24.38 28.06
CA GLY A 129 -17.46 -24.42 26.82
C GLY A 129 -18.42 -25.61 26.77
N PRO A 130 -19.42 -25.60 25.87
CA PRO A 130 -20.41 -26.68 25.74
C PRO A 130 -19.83 -27.98 25.18
N HIS A 131 -18.69 -27.91 24.49
CA HIS A 131 -18.02 -29.01 23.79
C HIS A 131 -16.51 -29.02 24.10
N PRO A 132 -15.80 -30.16 23.93
CA PRO A 132 -14.35 -30.20 24.03
C PRO A 132 -13.70 -29.24 23.03
N THR A 133 -12.79 -28.39 23.50
CA THR A 133 -12.15 -27.35 22.70
C THR A 133 -11.16 -27.96 21.70
N LYS A 134 -11.64 -28.23 20.48
CA LYS A 134 -10.84 -28.75 19.35
C LYS A 134 -10.15 -27.66 18.54
N ASP A 135 -10.65 -26.44 18.62
CA ASP A 135 -10.11 -25.26 17.95
C ASP A 135 -9.74 -24.22 19.02
N LEU A 136 -8.52 -23.69 18.93
CA LEU A 136 -7.99 -22.68 19.84
C LEU A 136 -8.44 -21.25 19.45
N ALA A 137 -8.91 -21.03 18.22
CA ALA A 137 -9.43 -19.73 17.77
C ALA A 137 -10.59 -19.24 18.65
N LEU A 138 -11.47 -20.15 19.08
CA LEU A 138 -12.58 -19.86 20.00
C LEU A 138 -12.14 -19.29 21.36
N LEU A 139 -10.88 -19.50 21.77
CA LEU A 139 -10.30 -18.89 22.97
C LEU A 139 -9.70 -17.51 22.71
N VAL A 140 -9.36 -17.20 21.46
CA VAL A 140 -8.91 -15.88 21.01
C VAL A 140 -10.12 -14.94 20.89
N ASP A 141 -11.22 -15.40 20.31
CA ASP A 141 -12.47 -14.62 20.20
C ASP A 141 -13.00 -14.23 21.59
N ALA A 142 -13.07 -15.19 22.52
CA ALA A 142 -13.46 -14.96 23.91
C ALA A 142 -12.41 -14.18 24.75
N ALA A 143 -11.24 -13.87 24.18
CA ALA A 143 -10.27 -12.93 24.73
C ALA A 143 -10.40 -11.53 24.10
N ASN A 144 -10.76 -11.44 22.82
CA ASN A 144 -11.06 -10.20 22.10
C ASN A 144 -12.36 -9.56 22.59
N GLU A 145 -13.43 -10.34 22.78
CA GLU A 145 -14.66 -9.90 23.46
C GLU A 145 -14.37 -9.42 24.89
N ALA A 146 -13.42 -10.06 25.58
CA ALA A 146 -12.99 -9.58 26.88
C ALA A 146 -12.23 -8.25 26.80
N LEU A 147 -11.57 -7.91 25.68
CA LEU A 147 -10.87 -6.63 25.50
C LEU A 147 -11.81 -5.48 25.11
N SER A 148 -12.86 -5.74 24.33
CA SER A 148 -13.85 -4.70 23.98
C SER A 148 -14.65 -4.18 25.19
N LEU A 149 -14.63 -4.90 26.31
CA LEU A 149 -15.23 -4.51 27.59
C LEU A 149 -14.34 -3.62 28.48
N ASP A 150 -13.09 -3.31 28.09
CA ASP A 150 -12.21 -2.41 28.87
C ASP A 150 -12.57 -0.92 28.67
N SER A 151 -13.58 -0.44 29.39
CA SER A 151 -13.89 1.00 29.43
C SER A 151 -12.92 1.79 30.34
N SER A 152 -12.70 3.08 30.03
CA SER A 152 -11.76 3.93 30.79
C SER A 152 -12.14 4.09 32.28
N ASP A 153 -13.39 3.84 32.65
CA ASP A 153 -13.88 3.94 34.03
C ASP A 153 -13.60 2.68 34.86
N TYR A 154 -13.42 1.52 34.23
CA TYR A 154 -13.06 0.27 34.93
C TYR A 154 -11.64 0.34 35.54
N GLN A 155 -10.71 1.06 34.89
CA GLN A 155 -9.38 1.33 35.45
C GLN A 155 -9.42 2.27 36.67
N LYS A 156 -10.40 3.19 36.73
CA LYS A 156 -10.55 4.17 37.82
C LYS A 156 -11.06 3.53 39.11
N SER A 157 -11.84 2.44 39.03
CA SER A 157 -12.48 1.80 40.19
C SER A 157 -11.59 0.78 40.91
N LEU A 158 -10.64 0.14 40.21
CA LEU A 158 -9.77 -0.90 40.77
C LEU A 158 -8.41 -0.40 41.28
N GLY A 159 -7.94 0.76 40.79
CA GLY A 159 -6.72 1.43 41.24
C GLY A 159 -5.41 0.87 40.65
N PRO A 160 -4.40 1.72 40.37
CA PRO A 160 -3.14 1.28 39.77
C PRO A 160 -2.20 0.64 40.80
N ILE A 161 -1.64 -0.53 40.47
CA ILE A 161 -0.58 -1.18 41.25
C ILE A 161 0.76 -0.47 40.96
N ASN A 162 0.98 0.67 41.62
CA ASN A 162 2.24 1.41 41.54
C ASN A 162 3.38 0.65 42.24
N ASN A 163 4.31 0.09 41.48
CA ASN A 163 5.54 -0.49 42.01
C ASN A 163 6.53 0.65 42.37
N PRO A 164 6.86 0.87 43.66
CA PRO A 164 7.69 2.02 44.08
C PRO A 164 9.16 1.95 43.62
N ARG A 165 9.60 0.82 43.03
CA ARG A 165 10.93 0.70 42.40
C ARG A 165 10.93 1.08 40.91
N VAL A 166 9.76 1.22 40.28
CA VAL A 166 9.64 1.62 38.87
C VAL A 166 9.51 3.14 38.80
N ARG A 167 10.60 3.83 38.49
CA ARG A 167 10.61 5.27 38.18
C ARG A 167 10.66 5.46 36.66
N ARG A 168 9.74 6.26 36.11
CA ARG A 168 9.78 6.70 34.71
C ARG A 168 11.02 7.58 34.54
N ARG A 169 11.85 7.33 33.51
CA ARG A 169 13.16 7.97 33.35
C ARG A 169 13.02 9.34 32.69
N GLU A 170 12.77 10.37 33.49
CA GLU A 170 12.83 11.76 33.03
C GLU A 170 14.26 12.11 32.60
N ARG A 171 14.43 12.40 31.31
CA ARG A 171 15.69 12.92 30.75
C ARG A 171 15.62 14.44 30.65
N GLN A 172 15.90 15.12 31.76
CA GLN A 172 16.60 16.40 31.70
C GLN A 172 18.09 16.15 31.94
N GLY A 173 18.94 16.93 31.28
CA GLY A 173 20.38 16.86 31.49
C GLY A 173 21.18 17.61 30.42
N PRO A 174 22.03 18.60 30.80
CA PRO A 174 23.07 19.08 29.92
C PRO A 174 24.13 17.97 29.75
N GLY A 175 24.45 17.60 28.51
CA GLY A 175 25.35 16.48 28.23
C GLY A 175 26.83 16.84 28.35
N LEU A 176 27.66 15.92 28.87
CA LEU A 176 29.12 16.02 28.82
C LEU A 176 29.81 14.75 28.33
N LYS A 177 30.50 14.94 27.19
CA LYS A 177 31.79 14.41 26.73
C LYS A 177 32.34 13.10 27.33
N ALA A 178 32.77 12.21 26.44
CA ALA A 178 33.59 11.05 26.76
C ALA A 178 35.07 11.40 27.02
N ALA A 179 35.73 10.59 27.85
CA ALA A 179 37.19 10.49 28.03
C ALA A 179 37.55 9.02 28.35
N ALA A 180 38.82 8.61 28.19
CA ALA A 180 39.19 7.19 28.12
C ALA A 180 40.31 6.74 29.10
N ALA A 181 40.19 5.48 29.54
CA ALA A 181 41.21 4.48 29.90
C ALA A 181 42.38 4.80 30.88
N ALA A 182 42.62 3.88 31.86
CA ALA A 182 43.97 3.43 32.26
C ALA A 182 43.96 2.14 33.14
N THR A 183 44.72 1.11 32.68
CA THR A 183 45.58 0.08 33.35
C THR A 183 45.53 -0.16 34.89
N THR A 184 45.83 -1.35 35.43
CA THR A 184 47.12 -2.13 35.45
C THR A 184 46.94 -3.57 36.00
N ALA A 185 47.86 -4.56 35.98
CA ALA A 185 49.06 -4.97 35.20
C ALA A 185 49.69 -6.25 35.88
N VAL A 186 50.95 -6.63 35.56
CA VAL A 186 51.85 -7.59 36.29
C VAL A 186 51.55 -9.11 36.08
N ASN A 187 52.46 -10.03 35.70
CA ASN A 187 53.92 -9.95 35.43
C ASN A 187 54.38 -10.91 34.28
N ALA A 188 55.64 -10.79 33.82
CA ALA A 188 56.19 -11.53 32.67
C ALA A 188 57.61 -12.11 32.91
N PRO A 189 58.29 -12.62 31.85
CA PRO A 189 59.63 -12.11 31.54
C PRO A 189 59.86 -11.73 30.05
N ALA A 190 60.81 -12.38 29.34
CA ALA A 190 61.33 -12.03 28.00
C ALA A 190 61.92 -13.31 27.33
N LYS A 191 62.45 -13.39 26.10
CA LYS A 191 63.19 -12.47 25.18
C LYS A 191 62.80 -12.80 23.70
N SER A 192 63.33 -12.24 22.60
CA SER A 192 64.54 -11.42 22.31
C SER A 192 64.28 -10.43 21.14
N ALA A 193 65.28 -9.69 20.62
CA ALA A 193 65.05 -8.33 20.11
C ALA A 193 65.91 -7.79 18.93
N PHE A 194 65.28 -6.88 18.15
CA PHE A 194 65.83 -5.71 17.39
C PHE A 194 66.85 -5.89 16.24
N PRO A 195 67.08 -4.86 15.36
CA PRO A 195 66.42 -3.55 15.16
C PRO A 195 65.95 -3.24 13.70
N LYS A 196 65.43 -2.02 13.46
CA LYS A 196 64.94 -1.46 12.17
C LYS A 196 65.92 -0.48 11.51
N THR A 197 65.72 -0.12 10.23
CA THR A 197 65.79 1.24 9.58
C THR A 197 65.75 1.07 8.03
N ALA A 198 65.40 2.03 7.14
CA ALA A 198 64.57 3.25 7.18
C ALA A 198 64.39 3.83 5.74
N LEU A 199 63.69 4.98 5.63
CA LEU A 199 63.73 6.01 4.54
C LEU A 199 62.94 5.82 3.22
N ALA A 200 62.36 6.95 2.80
CA ALA A 200 62.23 7.44 1.43
C ALA A 200 62.96 8.83 1.40
N PRO A 201 63.43 9.42 0.26
CA PRO A 201 62.53 9.89 -0.81
C PRO A 201 63.10 9.99 -2.27
N ALA A 202 62.20 10.31 -3.21
CA ALA A 202 62.36 11.18 -4.39
C ALA A 202 63.32 10.88 -5.59
N SER A 203 62.72 11.02 -6.79
CA SER A 203 63.27 11.58 -8.06
C SER A 203 64.09 10.72 -9.05
N GLY A 204 63.88 10.97 -10.36
CA GLY A 204 64.94 10.84 -11.38
C GLY A 204 64.67 9.96 -12.62
N LYS A 205 64.52 10.62 -13.78
CA LYS A 205 64.51 10.05 -15.16
C LYS A 205 65.72 9.12 -15.45
N VAL A 206 65.69 8.20 -16.42
CA VAL A 206 65.99 8.48 -17.86
C VAL A 206 65.57 7.32 -18.81
N LYS A 207 65.33 7.72 -20.07
CA LYS A 207 64.92 7.02 -21.30
C LYS A 207 66.02 6.15 -21.95
N GLU A 208 65.66 4.99 -22.53
CA GLU A 208 66.29 4.48 -23.78
C GLU A 208 65.33 3.59 -24.63
N GLU A 209 65.78 3.12 -25.80
CA GLU A 209 65.04 2.52 -26.95
C GLU A 209 65.92 1.39 -27.58
N PRO A 210 65.65 0.73 -28.74
CA PRO A 210 64.41 0.41 -29.49
C PRO A 210 64.33 -1.03 -30.13
N LYS A 211 63.10 -1.48 -30.54
CA LYS A 211 62.80 -2.39 -31.70
C LYS A 211 63.41 -3.82 -31.76
N PRO A 212 63.16 -4.73 -32.77
CA PRO A 212 62.50 -4.69 -34.11
C PRO A 212 61.10 -5.39 -34.19
N ALA A 213 60.21 -5.18 -35.18
CA ALA A 213 60.15 -5.54 -36.64
C ALA A 213 60.01 -7.07 -36.91
N GLN A 214 59.25 -7.62 -37.88
CA GLN A 214 58.41 -7.12 -39.02
C GLN A 214 57.44 -8.29 -39.48
N SER A 215 56.70 -8.43 -40.61
CA SER A 215 56.43 -7.71 -41.89
C SER A 215 55.35 -8.43 -42.76
N VAL A 216 54.52 -7.70 -43.56
CA VAL A 216 54.00 -8.07 -44.94
C VAL A 216 52.85 -9.16 -44.97
N GLN A 217 51.82 -9.18 -45.85
CA GLN A 217 51.71 -8.90 -47.31
C GLN A 217 50.29 -8.51 -47.85
N GLU A 218 50.25 -7.75 -48.97
CA GLU A 218 49.27 -7.59 -50.11
C GLU A 218 47.72 -7.79 -49.92
N THR A 219 46.79 -6.86 -50.26
CA THR A 219 46.35 -6.21 -51.54
C THR A 219 45.65 -7.14 -52.55
N ALA A 220 44.62 -6.73 -53.34
CA ALA A 220 43.70 -5.57 -53.40
C ALA A 220 42.55 -5.96 -54.41
N GLU A 221 41.52 -5.19 -54.80
CA GLU A 221 41.02 -3.81 -54.62
C GLU A 221 39.45 -3.91 -54.63
N LYS A 222 38.49 -3.02 -54.96
CA LYS A 222 38.22 -1.62 -55.42
C LYS A 222 36.73 -1.36 -55.00
N ALA A 223 36.00 -0.24 -55.10
CA ALA A 223 36.09 1.15 -55.60
C ALA A 223 35.02 1.97 -54.78
N SER A 224 34.23 2.93 -55.29
CA SER A 224 34.48 4.35 -55.66
C SER A 224 33.13 5.10 -55.63
N SER A 225 32.97 6.39 -55.25
CA SER A 225 33.88 7.40 -54.68
C SER A 225 33.06 8.59 -54.12
N GLY A 226 33.66 9.47 -53.32
CA GLY A 226 33.03 10.69 -52.76
C GLY A 226 32.92 11.88 -53.73
N PRO A 227 32.85 13.13 -53.20
CA PRO A 227 34.10 13.92 -53.12
C PRO A 227 34.67 14.25 -51.71
N THR A 228 34.58 15.52 -51.25
CA THR A 228 35.63 16.25 -50.50
C THR A 228 35.12 17.62 -49.99
N ARG A 229 35.69 18.45 -49.09
CA ARG A 229 36.77 18.57 -48.04
C ARG A 229 36.59 20.04 -47.46
N LYS A 230 37.24 20.68 -46.47
CA LYS A 230 38.38 20.56 -45.50
C LYS A 230 38.09 21.64 -44.37
N ALA A 231 38.86 22.04 -43.33
CA ALA A 231 40.19 21.80 -42.74
C ALA A 231 40.20 22.23 -41.22
N ALA A 232 41.37 22.43 -40.60
CA ALA A 232 41.63 22.92 -39.22
C ALA A 232 43.10 23.48 -39.14
N PRO A 233 43.78 23.73 -37.98
CA PRO A 233 43.43 23.91 -36.55
C PRO A 233 44.01 25.29 -36.06
N PRO A 234 44.79 25.53 -34.95
CA PRO A 234 44.93 24.94 -33.58
C PRO A 234 45.10 25.93 -32.37
N SER A 235 45.12 25.37 -31.14
CA SER A 235 46.10 25.59 -30.02
C SER A 235 45.74 26.29 -28.67
N LYS A 236 45.72 25.45 -27.61
CA LYS A 236 46.33 25.55 -26.25
C LYS A 236 46.04 26.72 -25.26
N ARG A 237 45.49 26.29 -24.11
CA ARG A 237 45.78 26.65 -22.68
C ARG A 237 45.63 28.12 -22.20
N GLY A 238 44.71 28.29 -21.25
CA GLY A 238 44.63 29.37 -20.27
C GLY A 238 43.88 28.89 -19.02
N ALA A 239 43.90 29.63 -17.92
CA ALA A 239 43.20 29.29 -16.67
C ALA A 239 42.55 30.55 -16.06
N GLY A 240 41.55 30.37 -15.19
CA GLY A 240 41.01 31.45 -14.36
C GLY A 240 39.49 31.59 -14.42
N SER A 241 38.89 31.49 -13.23
CA SER A 241 37.56 31.94 -12.81
C SER A 241 36.87 33.04 -13.64
N GLY A 242 35.66 32.74 -14.12
CA GLY A 242 34.42 33.51 -13.91
C GLY A 242 34.29 34.96 -14.42
N ILE A 243 33.10 35.27 -14.95
CA ILE A 243 32.48 36.60 -14.83
C ILE A 243 30.96 36.45 -14.92
N MET A 244 30.26 37.12 -14.01
CA MET A 244 28.82 37.38 -14.09
C MET A 244 28.64 38.90 -14.28
N GLN A 245 27.44 39.33 -14.69
CA GLN A 245 26.98 40.72 -14.71
C GLN A 245 27.76 41.71 -15.61
N ALA A 246 27.09 42.14 -16.68
CA ALA A 246 27.26 43.49 -17.20
C ALA A 246 25.93 43.99 -17.77
N PHE A 247 25.29 44.95 -17.10
CA PHE A 247 24.61 46.09 -17.72
C PHE A 247 24.15 47.09 -16.66
N SER A 248 24.73 48.30 -16.66
CA SER A 248 24.28 49.42 -15.84
C SER A 248 24.80 50.77 -16.33
N LYS A 249 23.87 51.71 -16.52
CA LYS A 249 24.03 53.18 -16.63
C LYS A 249 24.83 53.75 -17.82
N ALA A 250 24.07 54.40 -18.72
CA ALA A 250 24.46 55.66 -19.37
C ALA A 250 23.41 56.75 -18.97
N ALA A 251 23.69 58.04 -19.18
CA ALA A 251 23.00 59.11 -18.43
C ALA A 251 22.50 60.34 -19.23
N THR A 252 21.40 60.94 -18.74
CA THR A 252 20.96 62.35 -18.84
C THR A 252 20.73 63.02 -20.22
N LYS A 253 19.50 63.54 -20.45
CA LYS A 253 19.18 64.99 -20.32
C LYS A 253 17.70 65.36 -20.62
N GLN A 254 17.20 66.40 -19.93
CA GLN A 254 16.06 67.31 -20.25
C GLN A 254 14.64 66.69 -20.37
N GLY A 255 13.55 67.36 -19.92
CA GLY A 255 13.44 68.56 -19.06
C GLY A 255 12.03 69.19 -19.02
N GLN A 256 11.67 69.86 -17.90
CA GLN A 256 10.43 70.65 -17.62
C GLN A 256 9.12 69.81 -17.53
N VAL A 257 8.10 70.08 -16.67
CA VAL A 257 7.79 71.13 -15.66
C VAL A 257 6.80 70.48 -14.61
N LYS A 258 6.28 71.00 -13.46
CA LYS A 258 5.68 72.32 -13.10
C LYS A 258 5.79 72.69 -11.58
N LYS A 259 4.72 72.50 -10.78
CA LYS A 259 4.46 72.87 -9.35
C LYS A 259 3.30 72.00 -8.79
N ALA A 260 2.97 71.90 -7.50
CA ALA A 260 3.24 72.72 -6.30
C ALA A 260 3.50 71.82 -5.05
N ALA A 261 4.33 72.19 -4.06
CA ALA A 261 4.07 72.99 -2.83
C ALA A 261 3.21 72.25 -1.75
N GLU A 262 3.45 72.35 -0.42
CA GLU A 262 4.30 73.29 0.36
C GLU A 262 4.63 72.77 1.80
N SER A 263 5.78 73.17 2.39
CA SER A 263 6.14 73.19 3.86
C SER A 263 6.07 71.90 4.72
N SER A 264 6.92 71.67 5.75
CA SER A 264 8.12 72.36 6.29
C SER A 264 8.97 71.44 7.21
N GLN A 265 10.26 71.76 7.39
CA GLN A 265 11.25 71.12 8.31
C GLN A 265 11.27 71.84 9.70
N PRO A 266 12.28 71.69 10.62
CA PRO A 266 13.35 70.69 10.85
C PRO A 266 13.24 70.10 12.32
N ALA A 267 14.21 69.49 13.04
CA ALA A 267 15.69 69.44 12.96
C ALA A 267 16.30 68.22 13.72
N ALA A 268 17.62 68.06 13.59
CA ALA A 268 18.55 67.17 14.34
C ALA A 268 19.59 68.07 15.10
N PRO A 269 20.76 67.64 15.67
CA PRO A 269 21.47 66.33 15.60
C PRO A 269 22.24 65.88 16.90
N SER A 270 23.14 64.89 16.74
CA SER A 270 24.30 64.51 17.60
C SER A 270 24.03 63.89 18.99
N GLY A 271 24.87 62.98 19.52
CA GLY A 271 26.08 62.34 18.97
C GLY A 271 26.74 61.32 19.93
N GLU A 272 27.84 60.70 19.47
CA GLU A 272 28.98 59.95 20.11
C GLU A 272 29.14 59.94 21.67
N GLU A 273 29.82 59.00 22.36
CA GLU A 273 30.90 58.00 22.10
C GLU A 273 30.84 56.89 23.22
N SER A 274 30.99 55.59 22.97
CA SER A 274 32.20 54.70 23.03
C SER A 274 32.65 54.04 24.37
N MET A 275 33.14 52.79 24.23
CA MET A 275 34.06 51.98 25.09
C MET A 275 33.61 51.21 26.37
N GLN A 276 34.25 50.04 26.52
CA GLN A 276 34.18 48.97 27.55
C GLN A 276 35.18 49.25 28.73
N PRO A 277 35.27 48.52 29.89
CA PRO A 277 35.63 47.07 29.98
C PRO A 277 35.27 46.24 31.27
N LEU A 278 35.57 44.91 31.25
CA LEU A 278 35.86 43.98 32.41
C LEU A 278 34.71 43.69 33.43
N SER A 279 34.68 42.63 34.27
CA SER A 279 35.28 41.27 34.31
C SER A 279 34.51 40.38 35.34
N ASP A 280 34.82 39.07 35.39
CA ASP A 280 34.71 38.08 36.50
C ASP A 280 33.35 37.63 37.12
N ASP A 281 33.29 36.30 37.32
CA ASP A 281 32.68 35.43 38.35
C ASP A 281 31.58 35.91 39.33
N GLY A 282 30.61 35.02 39.60
CA GLY A 282 29.70 35.06 40.76
C GLY A 282 28.51 34.08 40.66
N GLU A 283 28.26 33.30 41.72
CA GLU A 283 27.26 32.21 41.79
C GLU A 283 25.86 32.63 42.31
N ASP A 284 24.90 31.70 42.18
CA ASP A 284 23.67 31.49 42.97
C ASP A 284 22.36 32.31 42.77
N ASP A 285 21.28 31.66 43.23
CA ASP A 285 19.85 31.92 43.01
C ASP A 285 19.28 33.21 43.65
N GLU A 286 18.27 33.83 43.01
CA GLU A 286 16.88 33.74 43.52
C GLU A 286 15.77 34.26 42.56
N GLU A 287 14.53 34.02 43.01
CA GLU A 287 13.22 34.19 42.37
C GLU A 287 12.90 35.57 41.73
N LEU A 288 12.19 35.59 40.59
CA LEU A 288 11.65 36.81 39.96
C LEU A 288 10.10 36.79 39.83
N PRO A 289 9.39 37.91 40.09
CA PRO A 289 7.94 37.91 40.37
C PRO A 289 7.02 38.21 39.17
N GLN A 290 5.73 37.90 39.34
CA GLN A 290 4.65 38.16 38.37
C GLN A 290 4.23 39.65 38.27
N PRO A 291 3.98 40.19 37.07
CA PRO A 291 3.23 41.43 36.87
C PRO A 291 1.70 41.21 36.78
N LYS A 292 0.89 42.21 37.18
CA LYS A 292 -0.59 42.16 37.19
C LYS A 292 -1.23 42.74 35.90
N PRO A 293 -2.44 42.28 35.51
CA PRO A 293 -3.06 42.65 34.23
C PRO A 293 -4.02 43.87 34.27
N ARG A 294 -4.28 44.43 33.08
CA ARG A 294 -5.43 45.29 32.71
C ARG A 294 -5.75 45.09 31.21
N SER A 295 -6.98 45.14 30.69
CA SER A 295 -8.33 45.00 31.29
C SER A 295 -9.43 45.08 30.20
N ILE A 296 -10.49 44.25 30.29
CA ILE A 296 -11.87 44.49 29.75
C ILE A 296 -12.00 44.39 28.19
N SER A 297 -13.07 43.88 27.54
CA SER A 297 -14.43 43.39 27.92
C SER A 297 -14.89 42.22 27.03
N GLY A 298 -15.84 41.37 27.44
CA GLY A 298 -16.61 40.56 26.47
C GLY A 298 -17.57 39.45 26.93
N THR A 299 -17.51 38.95 28.17
CA THR A 299 -18.20 37.71 28.57
C THR A 299 -19.66 37.88 29.01
N LYS A 300 -20.60 37.13 28.40
CA LYS A 300 -21.93 36.82 28.99
C LYS A 300 -21.76 36.05 30.31
N SER A 301 -22.73 36.16 31.23
CA SER A 301 -22.64 35.53 32.55
C SER A 301 -22.95 34.02 32.50
N LYS A 302 -22.31 33.22 33.37
CA LYS A 302 -22.49 31.75 33.41
C LYS A 302 -23.96 31.33 33.51
N LYS A 303 -24.75 32.04 34.33
CA LYS A 303 -26.16 31.72 34.57
C LYS A 303 -27.03 31.82 33.30
N GLN A 304 -26.74 32.79 32.43
CA GLN A 304 -27.44 32.91 31.14
C GLN A 304 -27.13 31.72 30.22
N ARG A 305 -25.89 31.23 30.21
CA ARG A 305 -25.49 30.06 29.41
C ARG A 305 -26.11 28.75 29.95
N GLU A 306 -26.35 28.68 31.25
CA GLU A 306 -26.99 27.55 31.94
C GLU A 306 -28.51 27.52 31.68
N GLU A 307 -29.15 28.69 31.61
CA GLU A 307 -30.55 28.90 31.24
C GLU A 307 -30.78 28.69 29.72
N GLU A 308 -29.82 29.08 28.88
CA GLU A 308 -29.79 28.86 27.43
C GLU A 308 -29.57 27.37 27.07
N LEU A 309 -28.72 26.64 27.81
CA LEU A 309 -28.57 25.17 27.71
C LEU A 309 -29.82 24.43 28.15
N ARG A 310 -30.43 24.85 29.27
CA ARG A 310 -31.67 24.23 29.75
C ARG A 310 -32.81 24.35 28.73
N ARG A 311 -32.93 25.51 28.07
CA ARG A 311 -33.96 25.70 27.04
C ARG A 311 -33.75 24.81 25.82
N MET A 312 -32.50 24.52 25.43
CA MET A 312 -32.24 23.56 24.34
C MET A 312 -32.61 22.12 24.73
N MET A 313 -32.35 21.69 25.97
CA MET A 313 -32.78 20.36 26.43
C MET A 313 -34.31 20.26 26.58
N GLU A 314 -34.97 21.32 27.04
CA GLU A 314 -36.44 21.40 27.11
C GLU A 314 -37.10 21.57 25.72
N GLU A 315 -36.34 21.96 24.68
CA GLU A 315 -36.77 21.95 23.27
C GLU A 315 -36.52 20.58 22.59
N GLU A 316 -35.43 19.87 22.91
CA GLU A 316 -35.17 18.49 22.43
C GLU A 316 -36.18 17.47 23.02
N ASP A 317 -36.49 17.55 24.33
CA ASP A 317 -37.46 16.67 25.00
C ASP A 317 -38.90 16.80 24.43
N GLU A 318 -39.26 17.92 23.78
CA GLU A 318 -40.56 18.11 23.11
C GLU A 318 -40.58 17.60 21.65
N GLU A 319 -39.45 17.58 20.93
CA GLU A 319 -39.39 17.01 19.57
C GLU A 319 -39.42 15.47 19.59
N ASP A 320 -38.70 14.81 20.52
CA ASP A 320 -38.70 13.34 20.62
C ASP A 320 -40.09 12.79 21.01
N GLN A 321 -40.80 13.46 21.93
CA GLN A 321 -42.15 13.06 22.38
C GLN A 321 -43.25 13.23 21.31
N ALA A 322 -42.98 13.94 20.21
CA ALA A 322 -43.92 14.07 19.09
C ALA A 322 -43.94 12.84 18.15
N SER A 323 -43.11 11.82 18.40
CA SER A 323 -42.89 10.69 17.48
C SER A 323 -43.57 9.36 17.86
N GLU A 324 -44.03 9.17 19.10
CA GLU A 324 -44.57 7.89 19.62
C GLU A 324 -46.09 7.89 19.94
N GLU A 325 -46.98 8.46 19.11
CA GLU A 325 -48.42 8.20 19.27
C GLU A 325 -49.26 8.26 17.96
N ALA A 326 -49.45 7.10 17.29
CA ALA A 326 -50.70 6.65 16.64
C ALA A 326 -50.49 5.48 15.65
N GLU A 327 -51.10 4.31 15.90
CA GLU A 327 -51.31 3.25 14.90
C GLU A 327 -52.80 2.86 14.76
N THR A 328 -53.20 2.47 13.53
CA THR A 328 -54.44 1.72 13.17
C THR A 328 -55.80 2.47 13.15
N PRO A 329 -56.82 2.02 12.38
CA PRO A 329 -56.75 1.48 11.00
C PRO A 329 -57.98 1.79 10.07
N LEU A 330 -57.91 1.28 8.82
CA LEU A 330 -58.99 0.93 7.85
C LEU A 330 -59.57 1.98 6.87
N GLU A 331 -59.71 1.53 5.61
CA GLU A 331 -60.86 1.64 4.64
C GLU A 331 -61.45 3.03 4.29
N GLU A 332 -61.94 3.34 3.07
CA GLU A 332 -62.04 2.66 1.77
C GLU A 332 -62.06 3.71 0.60
N GLU A 333 -62.36 3.33 -0.65
CA GLU A 333 -62.42 4.22 -1.85
C GLU A 333 -63.73 5.07 -1.93
N PRO A 334 -64.10 5.82 -3.02
CA PRO A 334 -63.41 6.15 -4.29
C PRO A 334 -63.56 7.62 -4.77
N MET A 335 -63.13 7.91 -6.00
CA MET A 335 -63.74 8.93 -6.86
C MET A 335 -63.81 8.42 -8.31
N GLU A 336 -64.95 8.58 -8.97
CA GLU A 336 -65.28 8.00 -10.29
C GLU A 336 -65.26 9.05 -11.43
N GLU A 337 -65.74 8.59 -12.60
CA GLU A 337 -66.09 9.33 -13.83
C GLU A 337 -64.88 9.73 -14.73
N ASP A 338 -64.92 9.54 -16.06
CA ASP A 338 -66.08 9.27 -16.93
C ASP A 338 -65.75 8.36 -18.15
N LEU A 339 -66.78 7.81 -18.81
CA LEU A 339 -66.71 6.93 -20.00
C LEU A 339 -67.60 7.47 -21.13
N PRO A 340 -67.23 7.28 -22.42
CA PRO A 340 -67.90 6.21 -23.18
C PRO A 340 -67.09 5.52 -24.29
N ALA A 341 -67.60 4.37 -24.75
CA ALA A 341 -67.19 3.57 -25.92
C ALA A 341 -68.16 3.85 -27.13
N PRO A 342 -68.34 3.03 -28.21
CA PRO A 342 -67.69 1.76 -28.59
C PRO A 342 -67.43 1.48 -30.11
N GLU A 343 -66.72 0.37 -30.42
CA GLU A 343 -66.95 -0.61 -31.53
C GLU A 343 -67.02 -0.18 -33.04
N PRO A 344 -67.23 -1.11 -34.04
CA PRO A 344 -66.86 -2.54 -34.17
C PRO A 344 -66.26 -2.95 -35.56
N ALA A 345 -65.77 -4.20 -35.71
CA ALA A 345 -65.87 -5.07 -36.92
C ALA A 345 -65.17 -6.45 -36.70
N LYS A 346 -65.88 -7.60 -36.66
CA LYS A 346 -66.24 -8.53 -37.78
C LYS A 346 -65.07 -9.42 -38.30
N GLU A 347 -65.21 -10.73 -38.59
CA GLU A 347 -66.34 -11.68 -38.45
C GLU A 347 -65.91 -13.17 -38.62
N GLN A 348 -66.73 -14.11 -38.11
CA GLN A 348 -66.88 -15.55 -38.47
C GLN A 348 -65.68 -16.51 -38.27
N GLU A 349 -65.76 -17.71 -37.65
CA GLU A 349 -66.77 -18.81 -37.59
C GLU A 349 -66.84 -19.67 -38.89
N THR A 350 -67.18 -20.97 -38.92
CA THR A 350 -67.92 -21.89 -38.00
C THR A 350 -67.37 -23.34 -37.99
N GLU A 351 -67.75 -24.15 -36.99
CA GLU A 351 -68.24 -25.57 -37.04
C GLU A 351 -67.92 -26.40 -35.75
N VAL A 352 -68.69 -27.43 -35.38
CA VAL A 352 -70.07 -27.39 -34.83
C VAL A 352 -70.37 -28.66 -33.99
N VAL A 353 -70.74 -28.46 -32.72
CA VAL A 353 -71.70 -29.22 -31.85
C VAL A 353 -71.64 -30.76 -31.72
N THR A 354 -71.58 -31.28 -30.47
CA THR A 354 -72.54 -32.29 -29.94
C THR A 354 -72.55 -32.47 -28.40
N SER A 355 -73.59 -31.91 -27.75
CA SER A 355 -74.41 -32.46 -26.64
C SER A 355 -73.83 -33.12 -25.35
N SER A 356 -74.26 -32.58 -24.18
CA SER A 356 -74.91 -33.30 -23.04
C SER A 356 -74.30 -33.33 -21.61
N SER A 357 -75.04 -32.70 -20.68
CA SER A 357 -75.34 -33.07 -19.27
C SER A 357 -74.35 -32.88 -18.09
N ASN A 358 -74.73 -31.93 -17.21
CA ASN A 358 -74.79 -31.97 -15.73
C ASN A 358 -73.68 -32.63 -14.86
N GLY A 359 -72.98 -31.82 -14.05
CA GLY A 359 -72.26 -32.27 -12.84
C GLY A 359 -71.52 -31.15 -12.08
N ARG A 360 -71.60 -31.12 -10.74
CA ARG A 360 -70.92 -30.11 -9.87
C ARG A 360 -69.66 -30.69 -9.18
N ARG A 361 -68.66 -29.81 -8.97
CA ARG A 361 -67.52 -29.82 -8.00
C ARG A 361 -66.09 -30.16 -8.49
N ARG A 362 -65.14 -29.51 -7.80
CA ARG A 362 -63.66 -29.65 -7.76
C ARG A 362 -62.89 -29.35 -9.06
N GLY A 363 -62.31 -28.14 -9.11
CA GLY A 363 -61.23 -27.83 -10.05
C GLY A 363 -59.97 -28.66 -9.78
N LYS A 364 -59.30 -29.10 -10.86
CA LYS A 364 -57.97 -29.73 -10.84
C LYS A 364 -56.98 -28.82 -11.59
N ARG A 365 -55.70 -28.89 -11.23
CA ARG A 365 -54.60 -28.18 -11.91
C ARG A 365 -54.65 -28.39 -13.43
N ARG A 366 -54.57 -27.30 -14.21
CA ARG A 366 -54.45 -27.35 -15.67
C ARG A 366 -53.01 -27.69 -16.04
N VAL A 367 -52.77 -28.92 -16.52
CA VAL A 367 -51.45 -29.35 -17.02
C VAL A 367 -51.25 -28.79 -18.43
N VAL A 368 -50.10 -28.16 -18.69
CA VAL A 368 -49.69 -27.70 -20.01
C VAL A 368 -48.49 -28.52 -20.48
N ARG A 369 -48.54 -29.06 -21.69
CA ARG A 369 -47.47 -29.88 -22.29
C ARG A 369 -46.27 -29.01 -22.66
N LYS A 370 -45.07 -29.43 -22.26
CA LYS A 370 -43.81 -28.92 -22.82
C LYS A 370 -43.53 -29.61 -24.16
N LYS A 371 -43.07 -28.85 -25.15
CA LYS A 371 -42.70 -29.37 -26.47
C LYS A 371 -41.18 -29.55 -26.51
N GLN A 372 -40.69 -30.78 -26.69
CA GLN A 372 -39.27 -31.03 -26.92
C GLN A 372 -38.93 -30.78 -28.39
N ILE A 373 -37.76 -30.21 -28.62
CA ILE A 373 -37.06 -30.15 -29.90
C ILE A 373 -35.61 -30.57 -29.60
N MET A 374 -35.00 -31.32 -30.50
CA MET A 374 -33.65 -31.88 -30.37
C MET A 374 -32.69 -31.08 -31.26
N ASP A 375 -31.44 -30.90 -30.81
CA ASP A 375 -30.40 -30.30 -31.64
C ASP A 375 -29.74 -31.33 -32.59
N GLU A 376 -28.91 -30.84 -33.53
CA GLU A 376 -28.22 -31.67 -34.53
C GLU A 376 -27.11 -32.55 -33.94
N GLN A 377 -26.81 -32.44 -32.64
CA GLN A 377 -25.94 -33.36 -31.91
C GLN A 377 -26.71 -34.35 -31.01
N GLY A 378 -28.05 -34.34 -31.06
CA GLY A 378 -28.91 -35.30 -30.37
C GLY A 378 -29.20 -34.99 -28.91
N TYR A 379 -28.85 -33.79 -28.41
CA TYR A 379 -29.10 -33.39 -27.03
C TYR A 379 -30.45 -32.67 -26.88
N LEU A 380 -30.98 -32.73 -25.66
CA LEU A 380 -32.31 -32.21 -25.29
C LEU A 380 -32.17 -31.01 -24.35
N GLY A 381 -31.56 -29.95 -24.86
CA GLY A 381 -31.34 -28.69 -24.17
C GLY A 381 -32.64 -28.01 -23.76
N ARG A 382 -32.81 -27.73 -22.47
CA ARG A 382 -33.93 -26.96 -21.94
C ARG A 382 -33.51 -25.49 -21.88
N ARG A 383 -33.91 -24.67 -22.86
CA ARG A 383 -33.78 -23.21 -22.73
C ARG A 383 -34.55 -22.77 -21.49
N GLY A 384 -33.87 -22.07 -20.60
CA GLY A 384 -34.51 -21.30 -19.53
C GLY A 384 -34.72 -19.90 -20.04
N ASP A 385 -35.92 -19.62 -20.57
CA ASP A 385 -36.36 -18.24 -20.74
C ASP A 385 -36.45 -17.65 -19.33
N GLN A 386 -35.54 -16.73 -18.98
CA GLN A 386 -35.58 -16.07 -17.68
C GLN A 386 -36.73 -15.06 -17.69
N GLU A 387 -37.82 -15.39 -17.00
CA GLU A 387 -38.69 -14.36 -16.45
C GLU A 387 -37.83 -13.47 -15.55
N PRO A 388 -37.77 -12.15 -15.76
CA PRO A 388 -37.02 -11.27 -14.88
C PRO A 388 -37.64 -11.36 -13.49
N LEU A 389 -36.83 -11.69 -12.48
CA LEU A 389 -37.30 -11.74 -11.09
C LEU A 389 -37.72 -10.32 -10.68
N THR A 390 -39.03 -10.08 -10.61
CA THR A 390 -39.65 -8.81 -10.19
C THR A 390 -39.60 -8.61 -8.66
N GLY A 391 -38.49 -9.00 -8.06
CA GLY A 391 -38.12 -8.68 -6.68
C GLY A 391 -36.80 -7.90 -6.69
N LYS A 392 -36.70 -6.87 -5.85
CA LYS A 392 -35.47 -6.07 -5.70
C LYS A 392 -34.30 -7.01 -5.39
N PHE A 393 -33.24 -6.98 -6.19
CA PHE A 393 -32.02 -7.71 -5.87
C PHE A 393 -31.48 -7.19 -4.53
N ASN A 394 -31.22 -8.10 -3.59
CA ASN A 394 -30.68 -7.71 -2.29
C ASN A 394 -29.15 -7.60 -2.42
N ASN A 395 -28.62 -6.38 -2.48
CA ASN A 395 -27.17 -6.16 -2.53
C ASN A 395 -26.45 -6.75 -1.31
N ALA A 396 -27.12 -6.87 -0.15
CA ALA A 396 -26.57 -7.54 1.03
C ALA A 396 -26.53 -9.09 0.92
N ALA A 397 -26.93 -9.66 -0.22
CA ALA A 397 -26.69 -11.07 -0.56
C ALA A 397 -25.43 -11.27 -1.42
N CYS A 398 -24.72 -10.19 -1.77
CA CYS A 398 -23.38 -10.29 -2.36
C CYS A 398 -22.38 -10.67 -1.25
N PRO A 399 -21.48 -11.64 -1.48
CA PRO A 399 -20.46 -12.00 -0.50
C PRO A 399 -19.45 -10.86 -0.34
N ASP A 400 -18.86 -10.75 0.85
CA ASP A 400 -17.59 -10.03 0.99
C ASP A 400 -16.54 -10.71 0.09
N TYR A 401 -15.91 -9.92 -0.78
CA TYR A 401 -14.98 -10.45 -1.75
C TYR A 401 -13.62 -10.82 -1.14
N ALA A 402 -13.20 -10.15 -0.05
CA ALA A 402 -11.98 -10.53 0.67
C ALA A 402 -12.09 -11.97 1.19
N LEU A 403 -13.22 -12.32 1.81
CA LEU A 403 -13.52 -13.69 2.20
C LEU A 403 -13.75 -14.62 0.98
N TYR A 404 -14.49 -14.18 -0.04
CA TYR A 404 -14.79 -14.99 -1.23
C TYR A 404 -13.53 -15.50 -1.94
N ALA A 405 -12.53 -14.64 -2.14
CA ALA A 405 -11.29 -14.95 -2.85
C ALA A 405 -10.43 -16.03 -2.14
N THR A 406 -10.63 -16.29 -0.84
CA THR A 406 -9.93 -17.34 -0.10
C THR A 406 -10.38 -18.77 -0.46
N PHE A 407 -11.53 -18.91 -1.14
CA PHE A 407 -12.16 -20.21 -1.44
C PHE A 407 -12.15 -20.54 -2.94
N SER A 408 -12.20 -21.84 -3.26
CA SER A 408 -12.25 -22.36 -4.63
C SER A 408 -13.70 -22.58 -5.09
N HIS A 409 -14.22 -21.75 -5.99
CA HIS A 409 -15.60 -21.85 -6.51
C HIS A 409 -15.70 -22.58 -7.87
N PRO A 410 -16.74 -23.41 -8.06
CA PRO A 410 -17.05 -23.99 -9.37
C PRO A 410 -17.72 -22.96 -10.30
N PRO A 411 -17.63 -23.12 -11.64
CA PRO A 411 -17.01 -24.23 -12.35
C PRO A 411 -15.49 -24.09 -12.44
N LEU A 412 -14.77 -25.15 -12.09
CA LEU A 412 -13.32 -25.23 -12.30
C LEU A 412 -12.97 -25.20 -13.79
N SER A 413 -11.76 -24.77 -14.12
CA SER A 413 -11.19 -24.85 -15.46
C SER A 413 -11.04 -26.30 -15.95
N LYS A 414 -10.66 -26.45 -17.24
CA LYS A 414 -10.52 -27.76 -17.91
C LYS A 414 -9.07 -28.25 -18.05
N GLY A 415 -8.09 -27.49 -17.57
CA GLY A 415 -6.68 -27.86 -17.61
C GLY A 415 -6.27 -28.73 -16.42
N PRO A 416 -4.97 -29.06 -16.29
CA PRO A 416 -4.46 -29.93 -15.24
C PRO A 416 -4.61 -29.37 -13.82
N LEU A 417 -4.48 -28.05 -13.63
CA LEU A 417 -4.55 -27.38 -12.33
C LEU A 417 -6.00 -27.19 -11.83
N LYS A 418 -6.98 -27.15 -12.74
CA LYS A 418 -8.42 -27.00 -12.42
C LYS A 418 -8.72 -25.75 -11.59
N LEU A 419 -8.09 -24.63 -11.95
CA LEU A 419 -8.27 -23.34 -11.28
C LEU A 419 -9.76 -22.96 -11.13
N PRO A 420 -10.17 -22.44 -9.97
CA PRO A 420 -11.56 -22.06 -9.72
C PRO A 420 -11.98 -20.83 -10.51
N PHE A 421 -13.29 -20.61 -10.57
CA PHE A 421 -13.85 -19.33 -10.99
C PHE A 421 -13.83 -18.35 -9.81
N GLN A 422 -13.41 -17.10 -10.04
CA GLN A 422 -13.30 -16.09 -8.98
C GLN A 422 -14.02 -14.77 -9.28
N ARG A 423 -14.72 -14.64 -10.41
CA ARG A 423 -15.53 -13.45 -10.67
C ARG A 423 -16.81 -13.48 -9.83
N PRO A 424 -17.24 -12.35 -9.23
CA PRO A 424 -18.56 -12.24 -8.62
C PRO A 424 -19.71 -12.57 -9.59
N ASP A 425 -20.87 -12.92 -9.02
CA ASP A 425 -22.15 -12.90 -9.75
C ASP A 425 -22.30 -11.56 -10.48
N PRO A 426 -22.78 -11.52 -11.73
CA PRO A 426 -22.89 -10.29 -12.50
C PRO A 426 -23.62 -9.12 -11.80
N ARG A 427 -24.50 -9.41 -10.85
CA ARG A 427 -25.25 -8.40 -10.07
C ARG A 427 -24.49 -7.85 -8.86
N CYS A 428 -23.35 -8.46 -8.52
CA CYS A 428 -22.47 -8.07 -7.42
C CYS A 428 -21.19 -7.37 -7.89
N ARG A 429 -21.03 -7.17 -9.20
CA ARG A 429 -19.85 -6.51 -9.78
C ARG A 429 -19.94 -5.01 -9.60
N THR A 430 -18.84 -4.37 -9.21
CA THR A 430 -18.81 -2.93 -8.91
C THR A 430 -18.94 -2.03 -10.14
N PHE A 431 -18.46 -2.48 -11.29
CA PHE A 431 -18.49 -1.76 -12.57
C PHE A 431 -18.71 -2.76 -13.72
N HIS A 432 -19.46 -2.38 -14.76
CA HIS A 432 -19.75 -3.24 -15.91
C HIS A 432 -19.40 -2.56 -17.24
N SER A 433 -18.76 -3.31 -18.13
CA SER A 433 -18.51 -2.92 -19.52
C SER A 433 -18.63 -4.13 -20.44
N ASP A 434 -19.44 -4.00 -21.49
CA ASP A 434 -19.53 -5.00 -22.57
C ASP A 434 -18.23 -5.12 -23.37
N ALA A 435 -17.39 -4.07 -23.34
CA ALA A 435 -16.09 -4.05 -24.01
C ALA A 435 -15.04 -4.87 -23.23
N ILE A 436 -15.03 -4.80 -21.89
CA ILE A 436 -14.24 -5.70 -21.03
C ILE A 436 -14.67 -7.15 -21.25
N GLU A 437 -15.98 -7.43 -21.21
CA GLU A 437 -16.50 -8.78 -21.48
C GLU A 437 -16.19 -9.27 -22.91
N LYS A 438 -16.02 -8.37 -23.88
CA LYS A 438 -15.54 -8.72 -25.22
C LYS A 438 -14.06 -9.11 -25.21
N VAL A 439 -13.18 -8.34 -24.56
CA VAL A 439 -11.75 -8.67 -24.44
C VAL A 439 -11.56 -10.04 -23.78
N ILE A 440 -12.29 -10.32 -22.70
CA ILE A 440 -12.28 -11.62 -22.02
C ILE A 440 -12.59 -12.74 -23.02
N ARG A 441 -13.70 -12.65 -23.77
CA ARG A 441 -14.10 -13.69 -24.75
C ARG A 441 -13.09 -13.84 -25.89
N ASP A 442 -12.59 -12.73 -26.43
CA ASP A 442 -11.66 -12.73 -27.56
C ASP A 442 -10.31 -13.36 -27.19
N VAL A 443 -9.77 -13.07 -26.00
CA VAL A 443 -8.49 -13.58 -25.53
C VAL A 443 -8.61 -15.04 -25.08
N THR A 444 -9.55 -15.35 -24.17
CA THR A 444 -9.67 -16.69 -23.56
C THR A 444 -10.04 -17.79 -24.57
N SER A 445 -10.88 -17.50 -25.56
CA SER A 445 -11.24 -18.47 -26.60
C SER A 445 -10.04 -18.88 -27.46
N ARG A 446 -9.07 -17.97 -27.62
CA ARG A 446 -7.85 -18.17 -28.42
C ARG A 446 -6.71 -18.82 -27.65
N MET A 447 -6.66 -18.74 -26.32
CA MET A 447 -5.58 -19.31 -25.49
C MET A 447 -5.40 -20.82 -25.65
N LYS A 448 -4.16 -21.31 -25.63
CA LYS A 448 -3.85 -22.75 -25.71
C LYS A 448 -4.31 -23.50 -24.47
N ASP A 449 -3.92 -22.98 -23.30
CA ASP A 449 -4.14 -23.60 -22.01
C ASP A 449 -5.46 -23.11 -21.36
N PRO A 450 -6.39 -24.01 -20.99
CA PRO A 450 -7.60 -23.64 -20.26
C PRO A 450 -7.37 -23.09 -18.85
N ASP A 451 -6.23 -23.35 -18.21
CA ASP A 451 -5.93 -22.84 -16.87
C ASP A 451 -5.43 -21.39 -16.95
N LEU A 452 -4.48 -21.09 -17.85
CA LEU A 452 -4.11 -19.70 -18.18
C LEU A 452 -5.32 -18.87 -18.63
N ALA A 453 -6.24 -19.47 -19.39
CA ALA A 453 -7.49 -18.83 -19.79
C ALA A 453 -8.40 -18.51 -18.59
N ARG A 454 -8.51 -19.41 -17.62
CA ARG A 454 -9.26 -19.15 -16.38
C ARG A 454 -8.60 -18.06 -15.54
N LEU A 455 -7.28 -18.06 -15.40
CA LEU A 455 -6.56 -17.03 -14.66
C LEU A 455 -6.76 -15.65 -15.30
N PHE A 456 -6.68 -15.53 -16.63
CA PHE A 456 -7.00 -14.26 -17.31
C PHE A 456 -8.48 -13.85 -17.19
N GLU A 457 -9.42 -14.80 -17.27
CA GLU A 457 -10.85 -14.53 -17.08
C GLU A 457 -11.15 -13.99 -15.67
N ASN A 458 -10.48 -14.49 -14.64
CA ASN A 458 -10.61 -14.01 -13.27
C ASN A 458 -9.85 -12.68 -13.04
N ALA A 459 -8.61 -12.57 -13.53
CA ALA A 459 -7.70 -11.47 -13.22
C ALA A 459 -7.98 -10.18 -14.04
N TYR A 460 -8.23 -10.29 -15.35
CA TYR A 460 -8.42 -9.09 -16.21
C TYR A 460 -9.56 -8.17 -15.74
N PRO A 461 -10.74 -8.66 -15.33
CA PRO A 461 -11.80 -7.81 -14.81
C PRO A 461 -11.72 -7.57 -13.29
N SER A 462 -10.70 -8.06 -12.57
CA SER A 462 -10.66 -8.08 -11.10
C SER A 462 -10.92 -6.69 -10.48
N THR A 463 -10.28 -5.65 -11.01
CA THR A 463 -10.52 -4.25 -10.62
C THR A 463 -11.99 -3.84 -10.81
N THR A 464 -12.52 -3.95 -12.04
CA THR A 464 -13.89 -3.51 -12.34
C THR A 464 -14.97 -4.34 -11.65
N ASP A 465 -14.74 -5.64 -11.51
CA ASP A 465 -15.66 -6.54 -10.82
C ASP A 465 -15.71 -6.27 -9.30
N THR A 466 -14.63 -5.77 -8.67
CA THR A 466 -14.52 -5.80 -7.19
C THR A 466 -14.07 -4.51 -6.48
N THR A 467 -13.21 -3.66 -7.07
CA THR A 467 -12.54 -2.57 -6.35
C THR A 467 -13.01 -1.15 -6.68
N VAL A 468 -13.84 -0.95 -7.71
CA VAL A 468 -14.42 0.37 -8.05
C VAL A 468 -15.55 0.70 -7.06
N LYS A 469 -15.19 1.04 -5.81
CA LYS A 469 -16.17 1.18 -4.71
C LYS A 469 -17.06 2.42 -4.83
N PHE A 470 -16.59 3.45 -5.54
CA PHE A 470 -17.41 4.59 -5.92
C PHE A 470 -16.99 5.08 -7.30
N HIS A 471 -17.98 5.41 -8.14
CA HIS A 471 -17.77 6.07 -9.41
C HIS A 471 -18.97 6.98 -9.72
N THR A 472 -18.69 8.16 -10.29
CA THR A 472 -19.69 9.04 -10.88
C THR A 472 -19.13 9.66 -12.16
N ASP A 473 -20.03 9.95 -13.08
CA ASP A 473 -19.75 10.61 -14.35
C ASP A 473 -19.87 12.15 -14.26
N GLY A 474 -20.04 12.68 -13.03
CA GLY A 474 -20.26 14.10 -12.72
C GLY A 474 -21.68 14.62 -13.00
N LYS A 475 -22.57 13.79 -13.54
CA LYS A 475 -23.89 14.23 -14.03
C LYS A 475 -25.03 13.96 -13.03
N ASP A 476 -24.81 13.22 -11.95
CA ASP A 476 -25.80 12.99 -10.87
C ASP A 476 -26.12 14.29 -10.09
N ASP A 477 -27.36 14.74 -10.17
CA ASP A 477 -27.83 15.94 -9.47
C ASP A 477 -27.82 15.81 -7.93
N LYS A 478 -27.90 14.60 -7.37
CA LYS A 478 -27.74 14.38 -5.93
C LYS A 478 -26.31 14.65 -5.47
N ILE A 479 -25.32 14.27 -6.29
CA ILE A 479 -23.90 14.55 -6.02
C ILE A 479 -23.63 16.05 -6.16
N LYS A 480 -24.17 16.71 -7.21
CA LYS A 480 -24.12 18.17 -7.34
C LYS A 480 -24.78 18.89 -6.14
N GLN A 481 -25.91 18.37 -5.63
CA GLN A 481 -26.58 18.94 -4.45
C GLN A 481 -25.75 18.72 -3.16
N LYS A 482 -25.17 17.53 -2.96
CA LYS A 482 -24.18 17.28 -1.88
C LYS A 482 -23.02 18.28 -1.95
N LEU A 483 -22.42 18.48 -3.13
CA LEU A 483 -21.32 19.43 -3.33
C LEU A 483 -21.70 20.88 -2.99
N ARG A 484 -22.85 21.36 -3.47
CA ARG A 484 -23.38 22.70 -3.12
C ARG A 484 -23.59 22.84 -1.63
N SER A 485 -24.29 21.90 -0.99
CA SER A 485 -24.54 21.92 0.45
C SER A 485 -23.28 21.74 1.32
N ARG A 486 -22.17 21.23 0.76
CA ARG A 486 -20.84 21.30 1.38
C ARG A 486 -20.26 22.71 1.28
N ARG A 487 -20.15 23.28 0.08
CA ARG A 487 -19.61 24.66 -0.11
C ARG A 487 -20.42 25.74 0.62
N GLU A 488 -21.73 25.53 0.82
CA GLU A 488 -22.59 26.41 1.63
C GLU A 488 -22.33 26.35 3.14
N LYS A 489 -21.78 25.23 3.66
CA LYS A 489 -21.42 25.05 5.07
C LYS A 489 -19.95 25.40 5.32
N ASP A 490 -19.10 24.88 4.45
CA ASP A 490 -17.66 24.84 4.59
C ASP A 490 -17.05 25.86 3.62
N ALA A 491 -17.15 27.14 3.97
CA ALA A 491 -16.72 28.29 3.15
C ALA A 491 -15.18 28.40 2.93
N TRP A 492 -14.46 27.30 3.14
CA TRP A 492 -13.02 27.13 2.91
C TRP A 492 -12.72 26.02 1.87
N LEU A 493 -13.74 25.29 1.35
CA LEU A 493 -13.55 24.40 0.20
C LEU A 493 -13.07 25.19 -1.01
N ASP A 494 -12.28 24.54 -1.86
CA ASP A 494 -11.70 25.17 -3.04
C ASP A 494 -12.69 25.20 -4.22
N ASP A 495 -12.53 26.16 -5.13
CA ASP A 495 -13.37 26.21 -6.32
C ASP A 495 -13.02 25.05 -7.27
N GLY A 496 -14.07 24.39 -7.77
CA GLY A 496 -13.95 23.17 -8.57
C GLY A 496 -13.68 21.88 -7.77
N GLU A 497 -13.49 21.94 -6.45
CA GLU A 497 -13.17 20.76 -5.64
C GLU A 497 -14.26 19.66 -5.78
N TRP A 498 -13.81 18.44 -6.10
CA TRP A 498 -14.64 17.23 -6.34
C TRP A 498 -15.68 17.36 -7.48
N GLU A 499 -15.52 18.29 -8.42
CA GLU A 499 -16.39 18.39 -9.60
C GLU A 499 -16.04 17.38 -10.71
N GLY A 500 -16.94 17.23 -11.69
CA GLY A 500 -16.78 16.34 -12.85
C GLY A 500 -16.90 14.85 -12.50
N PRO A 501 -16.46 13.95 -13.41
CA PRO A 501 -16.30 12.54 -13.10
C PRO A 501 -15.33 12.34 -11.94
N GLN A 502 -15.61 11.36 -11.08
CA GLN A 502 -14.79 11.01 -9.90
C GLN A 502 -14.87 9.49 -9.70
N SER A 503 -13.77 8.83 -9.39
CA SER A 503 -13.67 7.37 -9.27
C SER A 503 -12.72 6.98 -8.16
N PHE A 504 -13.18 6.13 -7.24
CA PHE A 504 -12.41 5.60 -6.12
C PHE A 504 -12.17 4.10 -6.31
N ILE A 505 -10.91 3.71 -6.40
CA ILE A 505 -10.45 2.36 -6.73
C ILE A 505 -9.56 1.86 -5.59
N ILE A 506 -10.07 0.91 -4.81
CA ILE A 506 -9.32 0.37 -3.67
C ILE A 506 -8.30 -0.69 -4.10
N THR A 507 -7.28 -0.93 -3.29
CA THR A 507 -6.21 -1.91 -3.60
C THR A 507 -6.71 -3.36 -3.63
N GLY A 508 -7.75 -3.66 -2.85
CA GLY A 508 -8.39 -4.96 -2.73
C GLY A 508 -9.05 -5.11 -1.36
N ASP A 509 -8.43 -5.92 -0.51
CA ASP A 509 -8.84 -6.23 0.87
C ASP A 509 -8.92 -5.01 1.83
N ILE A 510 -8.30 -3.88 1.50
CA ILE A 510 -8.34 -2.63 2.29
C ILE A 510 -9.27 -1.62 1.61
N LEU A 511 -10.23 -1.04 2.35
CA LEU A 511 -11.10 0.06 1.87
C LEU A 511 -10.35 1.42 1.92
N ALA A 512 -9.31 1.55 1.10
CA ALA A 512 -8.53 2.76 0.86
C ALA A 512 -7.88 2.70 -0.54
N GLU A 513 -7.57 3.86 -1.12
CA GLU A 513 -6.93 3.97 -2.45
C GLU A 513 -5.46 4.39 -2.31
N TRP A 514 -4.56 3.63 -2.92
CA TRP A 514 -3.17 4.04 -3.17
C TRP A 514 -3.05 4.59 -4.60
N LEU A 515 -2.35 5.72 -4.77
CA LEU A 515 -2.15 6.35 -6.08
C LEU A 515 -1.40 5.42 -7.07
N ARG A 516 -0.47 4.62 -6.55
CA ARG A 516 0.23 3.54 -7.27
C ARG A 516 -0.72 2.46 -7.74
N ASP A 517 -1.46 1.87 -6.81
CA ASP A 517 -2.30 0.70 -7.05
C ASP A 517 -3.44 1.04 -8.01
N SER A 518 -4.21 2.10 -7.77
CA SER A 518 -5.35 2.46 -8.64
C SER A 518 -4.92 2.77 -10.08
N THR A 519 -3.74 3.36 -10.26
CA THR A 519 -3.12 3.57 -11.58
C THR A 519 -2.84 2.24 -12.28
N ASN A 520 -2.12 1.32 -11.63
CA ASN A 520 -1.74 0.04 -12.23
C ASN A 520 -2.92 -0.93 -12.38
N GLN A 521 -3.95 -0.80 -11.54
CA GLN A 521 -5.23 -1.51 -11.62
C GLN A 521 -6.08 -1.10 -12.83
N LEU A 522 -5.96 0.15 -13.29
CA LEU A 522 -6.71 0.69 -14.44
C LEU A 522 -5.96 0.58 -15.78
N LYS A 523 -4.64 0.43 -15.74
CA LYS A 523 -3.75 0.33 -16.91
C LYS A 523 -4.24 -0.65 -18.01
N PRO A 524 -4.71 -1.89 -17.71
CA PRO A 524 -5.21 -2.82 -18.73
C PRO A 524 -6.47 -2.38 -19.48
N TYR A 525 -7.12 -1.29 -19.05
CA TYR A 525 -8.35 -0.74 -19.65
C TYR A 525 -8.11 0.56 -20.44
N GLN A 526 -6.92 1.16 -20.39
CA GLN A 526 -6.62 2.44 -21.05
C GLN A 526 -6.96 2.43 -22.56
N GLN A 527 -6.68 1.31 -23.25
CA GLN A 527 -7.02 1.13 -24.67
C GLN A 527 -8.53 1.07 -24.94
N LEU A 528 -9.34 0.66 -23.96
CA LEU A 528 -10.80 0.61 -24.07
C LEU A 528 -11.46 1.98 -23.89
N ALA A 529 -10.84 2.92 -23.18
CA ALA A 529 -11.40 4.26 -22.95
C ALA A 529 -11.73 5.02 -24.25
N LYS A 530 -11.03 4.73 -25.36
CA LYS A 530 -11.34 5.31 -26.68
C LYS A 530 -12.59 4.74 -27.36
N LYS A 531 -13.13 3.63 -26.85
CA LYS A 531 -14.23 2.85 -27.45
C LYS A 531 -15.45 2.73 -26.56
N ASP A 532 -15.26 2.78 -25.25
CA ASP A 532 -16.30 2.68 -24.23
C ASP A 532 -16.33 3.97 -23.37
N PRO A 533 -17.37 4.82 -23.51
CA PRO A 533 -17.52 6.04 -22.72
C PRO A 533 -17.60 5.82 -21.20
N ALA A 534 -18.05 4.64 -20.73
CA ALA A 534 -18.06 4.36 -19.30
C ALA A 534 -16.64 4.16 -18.77
N ILE A 535 -15.76 3.52 -19.54
CA ILE A 535 -14.34 3.37 -19.19
C ILE A 535 -13.59 4.71 -19.33
N PHE A 536 -13.98 5.55 -20.30
CA PHE A 536 -13.49 6.91 -20.40
C PHE A 536 -13.81 7.74 -19.15
N ASP A 537 -15.09 7.81 -18.74
CA ASP A 537 -15.51 8.56 -17.56
C ASP A 537 -14.95 7.91 -16.26
N LEU A 538 -14.74 6.59 -16.22
CA LEU A 538 -14.08 5.89 -15.10
C LEU A 538 -12.62 6.35 -14.91
N ILE A 539 -11.80 6.29 -15.96
CA ILE A 539 -10.36 6.64 -15.88
C ILE A 539 -10.18 8.15 -15.73
N LEU A 540 -10.99 8.97 -16.42
CA LEU A 540 -11.02 10.42 -16.22
C LEU A 540 -11.40 10.76 -14.76
N GLY A 541 -12.37 10.05 -14.19
CA GLY A 541 -12.75 10.19 -12.80
C GLY A 541 -11.63 9.81 -11.82
N ALA A 542 -10.82 8.79 -12.15
CA ALA A 542 -9.67 8.42 -11.34
C ALA A 542 -8.58 9.50 -11.37
N ILE A 543 -8.28 10.09 -12.53
CA ILE A 543 -7.32 11.22 -12.64
C ILE A 543 -7.80 12.43 -11.83
N ASN A 544 -9.10 12.73 -11.86
CA ASN A 544 -9.68 13.81 -11.06
C ASN A 544 -9.62 13.52 -9.55
N THR A 545 -9.95 12.30 -9.13
CA THR A 545 -9.89 11.87 -7.72
C THR A 545 -8.44 11.89 -7.19
N GLN A 546 -7.47 11.36 -7.95
CA GLN A 546 -6.05 11.47 -7.61
C GLN A 546 -5.55 12.93 -7.59
N SER A 547 -6.07 13.81 -8.46
CA SER A 547 -5.73 15.25 -8.43
C SER A 547 -6.12 15.88 -7.09
N GLU A 548 -7.31 15.56 -6.57
CA GLU A 548 -7.78 16.04 -5.26
C GLU A 548 -6.89 15.54 -4.12
N TYR A 549 -6.53 14.26 -4.13
CA TYR A 549 -5.62 13.65 -3.15
C TYR A 549 -4.22 14.32 -3.16
N VAL A 550 -3.65 14.57 -4.33
CA VAL A 550 -2.36 15.26 -4.47
C VAL A 550 -2.43 16.71 -3.99
N ILE A 551 -3.53 17.44 -4.22
CA ILE A 551 -3.69 18.81 -3.71
C ILE A 551 -3.82 18.84 -2.18
N GLN A 552 -4.54 17.88 -1.61
CA GLN A 552 -4.89 17.86 -0.18
C GLN A 552 -3.75 17.30 0.69
N SER A 553 -2.97 16.32 0.22
CA SER A 553 -1.84 15.75 0.98
C SER A 553 -0.81 15.06 0.06
N PRO A 554 0.05 15.82 -0.65
CA PRO A 554 0.99 15.30 -1.66
C PRO A 554 2.16 14.46 -1.11
N TYR A 555 2.24 14.29 0.22
CA TYR A 555 3.25 13.50 0.92
C TYR A 555 2.73 12.12 1.35
N CYS A 556 1.49 11.78 1.04
CA CYS A 556 0.84 10.56 1.49
C CYS A 556 0.62 9.56 0.33
N ASN A 557 0.75 8.27 0.62
CA ASN A 557 0.57 7.16 -0.32
C ASN A 557 -0.90 6.75 -0.46
N ALA A 558 -1.66 6.74 0.64
CA ALA A 558 -2.98 6.11 0.71
C ALA A 558 -4.09 7.05 1.23
N PHE A 559 -5.29 6.94 0.63
CA PHE A 559 -6.38 7.90 0.82
C PHE A 559 -7.73 7.23 1.14
N GLN A 560 -8.55 7.98 1.88
CA GLN A 560 -9.92 7.62 2.28
C GLN A 560 -10.91 7.82 1.11
N PRO A 561 -12.10 7.21 1.16
CA PRO A 561 -13.12 7.42 0.13
C PRO A 561 -13.48 8.89 -0.11
N PRO A 562 -13.69 9.34 -1.36
CA PRO A 562 -14.09 10.72 -1.67
C PRO A 562 -15.31 11.15 -0.84
N PRO A 563 -15.32 12.35 -0.21
CA PRO A 563 -16.39 12.73 0.72
C PRO A 563 -17.79 12.81 0.09
N ILE A 564 -17.88 12.90 -1.24
CA ILE A 564 -19.13 12.80 -2.00
C ILE A 564 -19.73 11.40 -2.04
N SER A 565 -18.91 10.35 -1.91
CA SER A 565 -19.34 8.94 -2.02
C SER A 565 -20.35 8.57 -0.93
N GLY A 566 -20.13 9.02 0.30
CA GLY A 566 -20.87 8.57 1.48
C GLY A 566 -20.46 7.18 1.98
N LEU A 567 -19.31 6.65 1.53
CA LEU A 567 -18.67 5.48 2.11
C LEU A 567 -18.05 5.83 3.48
N PRO A 568 -17.96 4.87 4.43
CA PRO A 568 -17.27 5.09 5.69
C PRO A 568 -15.75 5.17 5.49
N ILE A 569 -15.07 5.95 6.33
CA ILE A 569 -13.60 5.97 6.39
C ILE A 569 -13.06 4.72 7.11
N SER A 570 -11.83 4.34 6.77
CA SER A 570 -11.12 3.19 7.35
C SER A 570 -10.08 3.67 8.37
N LEU A 571 -10.04 3.07 9.55
CA LEU A 571 -8.95 3.31 10.51
C LEU A 571 -7.77 2.41 10.19
N ASN A 572 -6.57 2.98 10.04
CA ASN A 572 -5.33 2.24 9.74
C ASN A 572 -4.76 1.50 10.97
N GLY A 573 -5.15 1.90 12.18
CA GLY A 573 -4.68 1.33 13.45
C GLY A 573 -3.24 1.71 13.86
N GLN A 574 -2.65 2.75 13.25
CA GLN A 574 -1.24 3.12 13.45
C GLN A 574 -1.08 4.46 14.19
N ASP A 575 -0.22 4.48 15.20
CA ASP A 575 0.21 5.71 15.89
C ASP A 575 1.32 6.41 15.09
N ASP A 576 0.94 7.14 14.04
CA ASP A 576 1.86 7.87 13.16
C ASP A 576 2.06 9.33 13.60
N VAL A 577 3.32 9.76 13.66
CA VAL A 577 3.72 11.16 13.86
C VAL A 577 4.33 11.68 12.56
N VAL A 578 3.57 12.51 11.85
CA VAL A 578 3.94 12.99 10.50
C VAL A 578 3.94 14.52 10.45
N HIS A 579 4.92 15.06 9.71
CA HIS A 579 4.96 16.45 9.28
C HIS A 579 5.15 16.48 7.75
N PRO A 580 4.42 17.32 6.98
CA PRO A 580 3.27 18.14 7.41
C PRO A 580 2.14 17.29 8.01
N MET A 581 1.34 17.89 8.88
CA MET A 581 0.18 17.20 9.47
C MET A 581 -0.90 17.00 8.40
N TYR A 582 -1.41 15.78 8.28
CA TYR A 582 -2.50 15.41 7.37
C TYR A 582 -3.86 15.32 8.09
N ASP A 583 -4.94 15.23 7.34
CA ASP A 583 -6.29 14.99 7.87
C ASP A 583 -6.66 13.48 7.74
N PRO A 584 -6.85 12.73 8.84
CA PRO A 584 -7.20 11.31 8.81
C PRO A 584 -8.57 10.97 8.18
N SER A 585 -9.42 11.97 7.92
CA SER A 585 -10.67 11.80 7.16
C SER A 585 -10.47 11.83 5.64
N ILE A 586 -9.30 12.27 5.17
CA ILE A 586 -8.89 12.32 3.76
C ILE A 586 -7.78 11.28 3.48
N VAL A 587 -6.87 11.06 4.43
CA VAL A 587 -5.70 10.18 4.30
C VAL A 587 -5.87 8.91 5.13
N PHE A 588 -5.51 7.76 4.55
CA PHE A 588 -5.47 6.47 5.23
C PHE A 588 -4.06 6.17 5.78
N GLU A 589 -3.02 6.43 4.99
CA GLU A 589 -1.61 6.32 5.40
C GLU A 589 -0.81 7.44 4.73
N CYS A 590 0.19 7.97 5.45
CA CYS A 590 1.02 9.07 4.95
C CYS A 590 2.52 8.73 4.85
N LYS A 591 2.85 7.61 4.21
CA LYS A 591 4.22 7.30 3.81
C LYS A 591 4.55 8.06 2.52
N TYR A 592 5.67 8.80 2.50
CA TYR A 592 6.05 9.57 1.32
C TYR A 592 6.82 8.73 0.30
N GLU A 593 6.18 8.54 -0.84
CA GLU A 593 6.64 7.73 -1.96
C GLU A 593 6.68 8.58 -3.23
N LEU A 594 7.87 8.70 -3.81
CA LEU A 594 8.07 9.46 -5.05
C LEU A 594 7.30 8.83 -6.23
N ASP A 595 7.13 7.50 -6.23
CA ASP A 595 6.35 6.79 -7.24
C ASP A 595 4.85 7.05 -7.13
N SER A 596 4.29 7.33 -5.94
CA SER A 596 2.86 7.68 -5.81
C SER A 596 2.54 8.97 -6.59
N LEU A 597 3.44 9.97 -6.57
CA LEU A 597 3.34 11.17 -7.42
C LEU A 597 3.66 10.91 -8.89
N ALA A 598 4.55 9.95 -9.20
CA ALA A 598 4.84 9.57 -10.59
C ALA A 598 3.67 8.81 -11.24
N HIS A 599 2.96 7.97 -10.49
CA HIS A 599 1.78 7.25 -10.95
C HIS A 599 0.60 8.18 -11.27
N PHE A 600 0.40 9.24 -10.48
CA PHE A 600 -0.56 10.32 -10.80
C PHE A 600 -0.32 10.91 -12.21
N LEU A 601 0.94 11.21 -12.55
CA LEU A 601 1.28 11.68 -13.89
C LEU A 601 1.12 10.55 -14.94
N ALA A 602 1.53 9.32 -14.63
CA ALA A 602 1.43 8.18 -15.53
C ALA A 602 -0.02 7.87 -15.94
N LEU A 603 -0.98 7.88 -15.01
CA LEU A 603 -2.40 7.64 -15.28
C LEU A 603 -2.95 8.62 -16.33
N ALA A 604 -2.62 9.90 -16.16
CA ALA A 604 -3.01 10.97 -17.08
C ALA A 604 -2.28 10.89 -18.44
N ASN A 605 -0.98 10.59 -18.43
CA ASN A 605 -0.16 10.45 -19.62
C ASN A 605 -0.60 9.26 -20.48
N GLU A 606 -0.90 8.10 -19.86
CA GLU A 606 -1.42 6.91 -20.55
C GLU A 606 -2.84 7.13 -21.08
N PHE A 607 -3.71 7.79 -20.30
CA PHE A 607 -5.05 8.16 -20.76
C PHE A 607 -4.99 9.08 -21.98
N HIS A 608 -4.13 10.09 -21.96
CA HIS A 608 -3.89 10.93 -23.14
C HIS A 608 -3.35 10.12 -24.32
N HIS A 609 -2.35 9.27 -24.09
CA HIS A 609 -1.71 8.46 -25.14
C HIS A 609 -2.72 7.56 -25.87
N HIS A 610 -3.62 6.91 -25.13
CA HIS A 610 -4.58 5.97 -25.72
C HIS A 610 -5.84 6.66 -26.28
N THR A 611 -6.34 7.72 -25.65
CA THR A 611 -7.57 8.40 -26.11
C THR A 611 -7.30 9.53 -27.12
N GLY A 612 -6.25 10.33 -26.89
CA GLY A 612 -6.03 11.66 -27.46
C GLY A 612 -6.75 12.79 -26.71
N SER A 613 -7.37 12.49 -25.56
CA SER A 613 -8.16 13.43 -24.77
C SER A 613 -7.29 14.31 -23.88
N THR A 614 -7.67 15.58 -23.77
CA THR A 614 -7.14 16.55 -22.79
C THR A 614 -8.15 16.89 -21.70
N ALA A 615 -9.26 16.13 -21.58
CA ALA A 615 -10.36 16.44 -20.66
C ALA A 615 -9.98 16.44 -19.16
N PHE A 616 -8.83 15.87 -18.80
CA PHE A 616 -8.28 15.88 -17.44
C PHE A 616 -7.48 17.16 -17.13
N LEU A 617 -7.16 18.01 -18.11
CA LEU A 617 -6.48 19.31 -17.93
C LEU A 617 -7.45 20.34 -17.31
N THR A 618 -7.90 20.03 -16.10
CA THR A 618 -8.79 20.85 -15.28
C THR A 618 -7.98 21.80 -14.39
N PRO A 619 -8.56 22.92 -13.92
CA PRO A 619 -7.90 23.77 -12.93
C PRO A 619 -7.43 23.02 -11.67
N ARG A 620 -8.15 21.96 -11.27
CA ARG A 620 -7.72 21.03 -10.21
C ARG A 620 -6.42 20.33 -10.60
N TRP A 621 -6.37 19.68 -11.75
CA TRP A 621 -5.18 18.96 -12.21
C TRP A 621 -3.95 19.88 -12.34
N TYR A 622 -4.10 21.10 -12.86
CA TYR A 622 -3.00 22.07 -12.88
C TYR A 622 -2.49 22.41 -11.47
N LYS A 623 -3.40 22.63 -10.50
CA LYS A 623 -3.03 22.84 -9.09
C LYS A 623 -2.33 21.61 -8.49
N ALA A 624 -2.73 20.39 -8.87
CA ALA A 624 -2.06 19.16 -8.45
C ALA A 624 -0.62 19.09 -8.99
N VAL A 625 -0.39 19.50 -10.24
CA VAL A 625 0.96 19.58 -10.84
C VAL A 625 1.82 20.67 -10.19
N GLU A 626 1.26 21.84 -9.87
CA GLU A 626 1.97 22.88 -9.08
C GLU A 626 2.35 22.39 -7.67
N THR A 627 1.47 21.61 -7.04
CA THR A 627 1.69 21.00 -5.73
C THR A 627 2.78 19.92 -5.80
N LEU A 628 2.76 19.06 -6.83
CA LEU A 628 3.79 18.08 -7.14
C LEU A 628 5.16 18.75 -7.35
N LEU A 629 5.22 19.80 -8.19
CA LEU A 629 6.45 20.58 -8.42
C LEU A 629 6.99 21.21 -7.13
N SER A 630 6.11 21.63 -6.22
CA SER A 630 6.49 22.14 -4.89
C SER A 630 7.11 21.05 -4.00
N VAL A 631 6.59 19.82 -4.06
CA VAL A 631 7.20 18.66 -3.38
C VAL A 631 8.55 18.29 -4.00
N LEU A 632 8.68 18.26 -5.34
CA LEU A 632 9.98 18.03 -5.98
C LEU A 632 11.02 19.09 -5.56
N GLY A 633 10.63 20.38 -5.51
CA GLY A 633 11.47 21.47 -5.04
C GLY A 633 11.89 21.37 -3.56
N ALA A 634 11.07 20.76 -2.71
CA ALA A 634 11.41 20.48 -1.32
C ALA A 634 12.32 19.24 -1.18
N GLN A 635 11.96 18.15 -1.84
CA GLN A 635 12.61 16.83 -1.68
C GLN A 635 13.87 16.65 -2.52
N ASN A 636 14.18 17.59 -3.41
CA ASN A 636 15.50 17.75 -4.04
C ASN A 636 16.56 18.36 -3.11
N GLN A 637 16.19 18.83 -1.90
CA GLN A 637 17.13 19.50 -1.00
C GLN A 637 18.00 18.51 -0.20
N SER A 638 19.29 18.84 -0.11
CA SER A 638 20.27 18.13 0.69
C SER A 638 20.06 18.35 2.18
N THR A 639 20.41 17.33 2.98
CA THR A 639 20.31 17.36 4.45
C THR A 639 21.23 18.41 5.08
N PHE A 640 22.29 18.80 4.37
CA PHE A 640 23.16 19.90 4.75
C PHE A 640 23.24 20.95 3.65
N ASP A 641 23.39 22.20 4.05
CA ASP A 641 23.59 23.35 3.20
C ASP A 641 25.00 23.31 2.55
N PRO A 642 25.13 23.42 1.21
CA PRO A 642 26.41 23.22 0.53
C PRO A 642 27.41 24.38 0.69
N GLU A 643 26.96 25.58 1.10
CA GLU A 643 27.82 26.75 1.28
C GLU A 643 28.25 26.93 2.73
N THR A 644 27.36 26.61 3.68
CA THR A 644 27.56 26.85 5.12
C THR A 644 27.76 25.59 5.95
N GLY A 645 27.42 24.40 5.42
CA GLY A 645 27.42 23.14 6.15
C GLY A 645 26.31 23.00 7.20
N ALA A 646 25.39 23.97 7.31
CA ALA A 646 24.31 23.94 8.28
C ALA A 646 23.29 22.82 7.98
N TYR A 647 22.74 22.20 9.02
CA TYR A 647 21.64 21.24 8.86
C TYR A 647 20.39 21.95 8.32
N ARG A 648 19.82 21.41 7.24
CA ARG A 648 18.55 21.84 6.66
C ARG A 648 17.44 20.86 7.09
N PRO A 649 16.44 21.28 7.89
CA PRO A 649 15.29 20.44 8.21
C PRO A 649 14.56 20.01 6.93
N ASN A 650 14.24 18.71 6.80
CA ASN A 650 13.33 18.29 5.73
C ASN A 650 11.91 18.80 6.00
N VAL A 651 11.17 19.11 4.94
CA VAL A 651 9.73 19.43 5.02
C VAL A 651 8.93 18.20 5.45
N TYR A 652 9.30 17.02 4.97
CA TYR A 652 8.66 15.76 5.35
C TYR A 652 9.42 15.03 6.47
N THR A 653 8.71 14.60 7.51
CA THR A 653 9.20 13.64 8.50
C THR A 653 8.10 12.67 8.93
N PHE A 654 8.44 11.41 9.17
CA PHE A 654 7.50 10.35 9.57
C PHE A 654 8.09 9.45 10.65
N GLN A 655 7.34 9.21 11.73
CA GLN A 655 7.66 8.20 12.74
C GLN A 655 6.42 7.38 13.13
N ARG A 656 6.49 6.06 12.94
CA ARG A 656 5.54 5.07 13.48
C ARG A 656 6.13 4.40 14.71
N ASN A 657 5.29 4.06 15.69
CA ASN A 657 5.67 3.27 16.87
C ASN A 657 5.66 1.77 16.55
N THR A 658 6.79 1.23 16.10
CA THR A 658 6.90 -0.13 15.52
C THR A 658 8.19 -0.84 15.94
N ASN A 659 8.20 -2.17 15.85
CA ASN A 659 9.38 -3.02 15.95
C ASN A 659 9.95 -3.44 14.58
N THR A 660 9.24 -3.18 13.48
CA THR A 660 9.70 -3.45 12.10
C THR A 660 10.56 -2.31 11.59
N GLY A 661 11.82 -2.61 11.24
CA GLY A 661 12.82 -1.58 10.88
C GLY A 661 12.53 -0.79 9.60
N THR A 662 11.67 -1.29 8.71
CA THR A 662 11.23 -0.59 7.49
C THR A 662 9.97 0.25 7.70
N GLU A 663 9.25 0.09 8.82
CA GLU A 663 7.97 0.76 9.05
C GLU A 663 8.11 2.17 9.65
N THR A 664 9.33 2.70 9.80
CA THR A 664 9.59 4.00 10.45
C THR A 664 10.94 4.58 9.99
N LEU A 665 11.09 5.90 9.96
CA LEU A 665 12.30 6.55 9.43
C LEU A 665 13.35 6.87 10.51
N SER A 666 14.63 6.72 10.14
CA SER A 666 15.77 7.05 11.00
C SER A 666 15.86 8.55 11.35
N LEU A 667 16.74 8.89 12.30
CA LEU A 667 17.08 10.26 12.67
C LEU A 667 15.86 11.14 13.03
N ASN A 668 15.00 10.62 13.93
CA ASN A 668 13.74 11.27 14.35
C ASN A 668 12.80 11.57 13.17
N GLY A 669 12.62 10.60 12.29
CA GLY A 669 11.67 10.68 11.19
C GLY A 669 12.18 11.33 9.91
N VAL A 670 13.44 11.77 9.85
CA VAL A 670 14.02 12.46 8.67
C VAL A 670 14.50 11.48 7.60
N GLY A 671 14.84 10.25 7.99
CA GLY A 671 15.58 9.31 7.17
C GLY A 671 17.08 9.67 7.06
N ASN A 672 17.84 8.86 6.35
CA ASN A 672 19.29 9.00 6.30
C ASN A 672 19.74 10.27 5.51
N PRO A 673 20.95 10.82 5.77
CA PRO A 673 21.40 12.07 5.16
C PRO A 673 21.64 11.94 3.65
N LEU A 674 21.26 12.98 2.91
CA LEU A 674 21.44 13.06 1.45
C LEU A 674 22.33 14.25 1.05
N ASN A 675 23.23 14.01 0.09
CA ASN A 675 24.17 15.01 -0.39
C ASN A 675 23.52 16.02 -1.36
N SER A 676 24.21 17.15 -1.58
CA SER A 676 23.82 18.21 -2.51
C SER A 676 24.23 17.94 -3.95
N GLY A 677 23.61 18.65 -4.89
CA GLY A 677 24.03 18.72 -6.30
C GLY A 677 23.57 17.56 -7.19
N THR A 678 22.96 16.51 -6.64
CA THR A 678 22.65 15.26 -7.36
C THR A 678 21.55 15.36 -8.43
N GLY A 679 20.69 16.38 -8.38
CA GLY A 679 19.51 16.48 -9.26
C GLY A 679 18.36 15.51 -8.89
N LEU A 680 18.65 14.45 -8.14
CA LEU A 680 17.69 13.45 -7.65
C LEU A 680 16.74 14.01 -6.58
N ILE A 681 15.63 13.31 -6.36
CA ILE A 681 14.57 13.61 -5.40
C ILE A 681 14.56 12.52 -4.32
N ARG A 682 14.42 12.91 -3.05
CA ARG A 682 14.19 11.96 -1.95
C ARG A 682 12.90 11.18 -2.19
N SER A 683 12.92 9.88 -1.98
CA SER A 683 11.74 9.10 -1.57
C SER A 683 11.97 8.71 -0.12
N ALA A 684 10.95 8.77 0.74
CA ALA A 684 11.11 8.30 2.12
C ALA A 684 10.90 6.79 2.19
N PHE A 685 9.84 6.32 1.53
CA PHE A 685 9.46 4.91 1.40
C PHE A 685 9.55 4.46 -0.07
N ARG A 686 9.34 3.16 -0.28
CA ARG A 686 9.42 2.41 -1.54
C ARG A 686 8.01 2.06 -2.05
N PRO A 687 7.89 1.49 -3.27
CA PRO A 687 6.62 0.97 -3.78
C PRO A 687 6.12 -0.30 -3.06
N SER A 688 6.89 -0.80 -2.09
CA SER A 688 6.50 -1.83 -1.10
C SER A 688 6.06 -1.25 0.24
N ASP A 689 5.86 0.07 0.32
CA ASP A 689 5.55 0.83 1.53
C ASP A 689 6.64 0.68 2.64
N ASP A 690 7.82 0.11 2.32
CA ASP A 690 9.00 0.00 3.20
C ASP A 690 9.87 1.26 3.13
N ALA A 691 10.48 1.66 4.26
CA ALA A 691 11.44 2.75 4.31
C ALA A 691 12.68 2.49 3.43
N THR A 692 13.14 3.54 2.75
CA THR A 692 14.40 3.54 2.00
C THR A 692 15.61 3.45 2.94
N VAL A 693 16.68 2.78 2.52
CA VAL A 693 17.96 2.74 3.24
C VAL A 693 18.82 3.94 2.83
N LEU A 694 18.90 4.24 1.54
CA LEU A 694 19.48 5.49 1.02
C LEU A 694 18.40 6.25 0.23
N GLY A 695 18.07 7.46 0.68
CA GLY A 695 16.84 8.15 0.29
C GLY A 695 16.72 8.60 -1.17
N PHE A 696 17.76 8.54 -2.01
CA PHE A 696 17.58 8.70 -3.46
C PHE A 696 17.26 7.33 -4.09
N PHE A 697 15.98 6.96 -4.06
CA PHE A 697 15.45 5.74 -4.66
C PHE A 697 15.43 5.85 -6.20
N VAL A 698 16.24 5.02 -6.88
CA VAL A 698 16.57 5.19 -8.30
C VAL A 698 15.39 4.86 -9.25
N PRO A 699 14.67 3.73 -9.11
CA PRO A 699 13.48 3.44 -9.92
C PRO A 699 12.41 4.55 -9.92
N ALA A 700 12.03 5.12 -8.77
CA ALA A 700 11.03 6.20 -8.75
C ALA A 700 11.56 7.52 -9.34
N ASN A 701 12.86 7.81 -9.18
CA ASN A 701 13.48 8.94 -9.87
C ASN A 701 13.45 8.75 -11.40
N ALA A 702 13.73 7.53 -11.88
CA ALA A 702 13.62 7.17 -13.30
C ALA A 702 12.16 7.26 -13.80
N GLN A 703 11.16 6.81 -13.02
CA GLN A 703 9.74 6.96 -13.36
C GLN A 703 9.35 8.43 -13.46
N MET A 704 9.62 9.22 -12.41
CA MET A 704 9.31 10.64 -12.34
C MET A 704 9.96 11.42 -13.50
N ALA A 705 11.21 11.13 -13.84
CA ALA A 705 11.89 11.74 -14.98
C ALA A 705 11.17 11.49 -16.32
N VAL A 706 10.69 10.26 -16.56
CA VAL A 706 9.93 9.92 -17.77
C VAL A 706 8.55 10.56 -17.77
N GLU A 707 7.81 10.49 -16.66
CA GLU A 707 6.44 11.00 -16.62
C GLU A 707 6.37 12.52 -16.70
N LEU A 708 7.30 13.26 -16.07
CA LEU A 708 7.44 14.70 -16.28
C LEU A 708 7.71 15.03 -17.76
N GLY A 709 8.57 14.25 -18.43
CA GLY A 709 8.85 14.38 -19.86
C GLY A 709 7.64 14.08 -20.75
N ARG A 710 6.83 13.08 -20.38
CA ARG A 710 5.57 12.74 -21.06
C ARG A 710 4.52 13.83 -20.87
N THR A 711 4.27 14.30 -19.66
CA THR A 711 3.33 15.40 -19.38
C THR A 711 3.75 16.68 -20.08
N ALA A 712 5.05 16.99 -20.10
CA ALA A 712 5.61 18.09 -20.88
C ALA A 712 5.41 17.95 -22.40
N ALA A 713 5.28 16.72 -22.94
CA ALA A 713 4.93 16.49 -24.34
C ALA A 713 3.41 16.65 -24.58
N VAL A 714 2.57 16.20 -23.64
CA VAL A 714 1.11 16.41 -23.69
C VAL A 714 0.76 17.90 -23.69
N LEU A 715 1.31 18.67 -22.74
CA LEU A 715 1.07 20.12 -22.65
C LEU A 715 1.59 20.88 -23.90
N ARG A 716 2.70 20.45 -24.51
CA ARG A 716 3.15 21.01 -25.80
C ARG A 716 2.28 20.60 -27.00
N SER A 717 1.41 19.60 -26.85
CA SER A 717 0.49 19.16 -27.90
C SER A 717 -0.86 19.89 -27.91
N THR A 718 -1.22 20.59 -26.82
CA THR A 718 -2.44 21.42 -26.77
C THR A 718 -2.35 22.63 -27.70
N GLY A 719 -1.13 23.18 -27.83
CA GLY A 719 -0.85 24.41 -28.58
C GLY A 719 -1.18 25.69 -27.83
N ASP A 720 -1.52 25.63 -26.53
CA ASP A 720 -1.80 26.81 -25.72
C ASP A 720 -0.49 27.51 -25.26
N GLU A 721 -0.46 28.85 -25.33
CA GLU A 721 0.70 29.62 -24.90
C GLU A 721 0.86 29.63 -23.36
N SER A 722 -0.21 29.38 -22.61
CA SER A 722 -0.17 29.27 -21.14
C SER A 722 0.47 27.95 -20.68
N ASP A 723 0.20 26.85 -21.38
CA ASP A 723 0.82 25.54 -21.14
C ASP A 723 2.34 25.55 -21.38
N ALA A 724 2.82 26.36 -22.32
CA ALA A 724 4.20 26.31 -22.81
C ALA A 724 5.26 26.53 -21.71
N ALA A 725 5.00 27.39 -20.73
CA ALA A 725 5.92 27.66 -19.62
C ALA A 725 5.97 26.51 -18.60
N LEU A 726 4.80 25.92 -18.29
CA LEU A 726 4.71 24.74 -17.42
C LEU A 726 5.36 23.53 -18.11
N ALA A 727 5.08 23.31 -19.40
CA ALA A 727 5.67 22.24 -20.19
C ALA A 727 7.21 22.32 -20.27
N GLN A 728 7.79 23.52 -20.35
CA GLN A 728 9.24 23.65 -20.27
C GLN A 728 9.76 23.35 -18.86
N THR A 729 9.09 23.84 -17.82
CA THR A 729 9.46 23.59 -16.42
C THR A 729 9.45 22.09 -16.08
N LEU A 730 8.44 21.35 -16.53
CA LEU A 730 8.35 19.90 -16.38
C LEU A 730 9.45 19.17 -17.17
N ALA A 731 9.78 19.63 -18.38
CA ALA A 731 10.86 19.05 -19.19
C ALA A 731 12.24 19.26 -18.55
N ASP A 732 12.50 20.45 -18.00
CA ASP A 732 13.76 20.79 -17.33
C ASP A 732 13.95 19.95 -16.05
N TRP A 733 12.88 19.74 -15.26
CA TRP A 733 12.91 18.81 -14.13
C TRP A 733 13.14 17.36 -14.56
N GLY A 734 12.42 16.89 -15.59
CA GLY A 734 12.57 15.52 -16.11
C GLY A 734 13.99 15.23 -16.60
N GLN A 735 14.59 16.16 -17.34
CA GLN A 735 15.99 16.08 -17.77
C GLN A 735 16.94 16.08 -16.57
N ARG A 736 16.77 16.99 -15.61
CA ARG A 736 17.65 17.11 -14.43
C ARG A 736 17.64 15.85 -13.56
N ILE A 737 16.48 15.21 -13.38
CA ILE A 737 16.38 13.96 -12.62
C ILE A 737 16.99 12.81 -13.42
N ALA A 738 16.77 12.74 -14.74
CA ALA A 738 17.40 11.72 -15.59
C ALA A 738 18.93 11.81 -15.59
N GLU A 739 19.50 13.02 -15.71
CA GLU A 739 20.94 13.26 -15.60
C GLU A 739 21.48 12.82 -14.22
N GLY A 740 20.76 13.12 -13.14
CA GLY A 740 21.08 12.65 -11.79
C GLY A 740 21.08 11.12 -11.64
N VAL A 741 20.13 10.42 -12.29
CA VAL A 741 20.08 8.94 -12.31
C VAL A 741 21.28 8.36 -13.07
N TRP A 742 21.71 8.99 -14.15
CA TRP A 742 22.89 8.52 -14.90
C TRP A 742 24.22 8.79 -14.18
N GLU A 743 24.41 9.97 -13.57
CA GLU A 743 25.66 10.35 -12.89
C GLU A 743 25.82 9.68 -11.51
N HIS A 744 24.72 9.49 -10.76
CA HIS A 744 24.78 8.98 -9.39
C HIS A 744 24.13 7.61 -9.20
N GLY A 745 23.14 7.25 -10.02
CA GLY A 745 22.45 5.96 -9.95
C GLY A 745 23.21 4.82 -10.62
N VAL A 746 24.17 5.09 -11.51
CA VAL A 746 24.99 4.05 -12.18
C VAL A 746 26.32 3.86 -11.44
N VAL A 747 26.65 2.61 -11.09
CA VAL A 747 27.88 2.26 -10.37
C VAL A 747 28.58 1.01 -10.94
N ARG A 748 29.90 0.95 -10.78
CA ARG A 748 30.74 -0.13 -11.32
C ARG A 748 30.77 -1.36 -10.41
N HIS A 749 29.81 -2.27 -10.56
CA HIS A 749 29.83 -3.56 -9.87
C HIS A 749 30.99 -4.47 -10.36
N LYS A 750 31.73 -5.08 -9.42
CA LYS A 750 32.91 -5.94 -9.67
C LYS A 750 32.66 -7.09 -10.70
N ARG A 751 31.64 -7.93 -10.46
CA ARG A 751 31.19 -9.03 -11.35
C ARG A 751 30.47 -8.53 -12.61
N TYR A 752 29.41 -7.73 -12.46
CA TYR A 752 28.45 -7.49 -13.55
C TYR A 752 28.85 -6.44 -14.59
N GLY A 753 29.70 -5.46 -14.26
CA GLY A 753 29.97 -4.32 -15.14
C GLY A 753 29.47 -3.02 -14.50
N ASP A 754 29.08 -2.06 -15.33
CA ASP A 754 28.28 -0.92 -14.89
C ASP A 754 26.83 -1.36 -14.73
N VAL A 755 26.20 -1.03 -13.60
CA VAL A 755 24.83 -1.38 -13.23
C VAL A 755 24.12 -0.18 -12.59
N PHE A 756 22.79 -0.15 -12.63
CA PHE A 756 22.03 0.75 -11.77
C PHE A 756 22.03 0.22 -10.32
N ALA A 757 22.22 1.12 -9.37
CA ALA A 757 21.95 0.89 -7.96
C ALA A 757 20.46 1.10 -7.69
N TYR A 758 19.93 0.45 -6.65
CA TYR A 758 18.52 0.55 -6.26
C TYR A 758 18.25 1.87 -5.51
N GLU A 759 19.20 2.25 -4.66
CA GLU A 759 19.17 3.44 -3.80
C GLU A 759 20.59 4.01 -3.67
N VAL A 760 20.71 5.35 -3.59
CA VAL A 760 21.98 6.06 -3.39
C VAL A 760 21.84 7.24 -2.41
N ASP A 761 22.96 7.76 -1.90
CA ASP A 761 22.98 8.90 -0.96
C ASP A 761 23.59 10.20 -1.55
N GLY A 762 24.25 10.09 -2.71
CA GLY A 762 25.02 11.18 -3.32
C GLY A 762 26.38 11.47 -2.66
N TYR A 763 26.72 10.82 -1.55
CA TYR A 763 28.08 10.82 -0.96
C TYR A 763 28.97 9.73 -1.57
N GLY A 764 28.36 8.70 -2.16
CA GLY A 764 29.03 7.58 -2.83
C GLY A 764 28.61 6.21 -2.31
N SER A 765 27.65 6.14 -1.40
CA SER A 765 27.01 4.87 -1.00
C SER A 765 25.98 4.47 -2.05
N ALA A 766 25.92 3.18 -2.37
CA ALA A 766 24.98 2.59 -3.30
C ALA A 766 24.49 1.24 -2.79
N LEU A 767 23.18 1.03 -2.77
CA LEU A 767 22.55 -0.24 -2.42
C LEU A 767 22.31 -1.07 -3.68
N LEU A 768 22.81 -2.31 -3.70
CA LEU A 768 22.73 -3.21 -4.85
C LEU A 768 21.79 -4.37 -4.53
N MET A 769 20.56 -4.23 -5.00
CA MET A 769 19.44 -5.16 -4.91
C MET A 769 18.42 -4.80 -6.01
N ASP A 770 17.30 -5.50 -6.07
CA ASP A 770 16.04 -4.95 -6.56
C ASP A 770 14.89 -5.55 -5.76
N ASP A 771 13.75 -4.89 -5.78
CA ASP A 771 12.51 -5.29 -5.12
C ASP A 771 11.48 -5.72 -6.17
N ALA A 772 10.42 -6.39 -5.75
CA ALA A 772 9.36 -6.85 -6.65
C ALA A 772 8.40 -5.73 -7.09
N ASN A 773 8.25 -4.69 -6.26
CA ASN A 773 7.20 -3.71 -6.46
C ASN A 773 7.57 -2.68 -7.54
N TYR A 774 6.64 -2.40 -8.45
CA TYR A 774 6.83 -1.43 -9.54
C TYR A 774 6.60 0.00 -9.02
N PRO A 775 7.50 0.97 -9.30
CA PRO A 775 8.70 0.88 -10.14
C PRO A 775 9.89 0.13 -9.52
N SER A 776 10.49 -0.78 -10.28
CA SER A 776 11.70 -1.52 -9.93
C SER A 776 12.83 -1.30 -10.95
N LEU A 777 14.07 -1.69 -10.63
CA LEU A 777 15.18 -1.62 -11.58
C LEU A 777 14.97 -2.56 -12.77
N LEU A 778 14.37 -3.74 -12.54
CA LEU A 778 13.98 -4.67 -13.59
C LEU A 778 13.01 -4.01 -14.59
N ALA A 779 12.14 -3.11 -14.13
CA ALA A 779 11.11 -2.42 -14.90
C ALA A 779 11.56 -1.15 -15.67
N LEU A 780 12.83 -0.73 -15.57
CA LEU A 780 13.33 0.49 -16.25
C LEU A 780 12.95 0.60 -17.76
N PRO A 781 12.91 -0.49 -18.56
CA PRO A 781 12.45 -0.43 -19.95
C PRO A 781 10.94 -0.31 -20.12
N LEU A 782 10.12 -0.82 -19.18
CA LEU A 782 8.66 -0.71 -19.23
C LEU A 782 8.21 0.71 -18.91
N MET A 783 8.88 1.35 -17.96
CA MET A 783 8.74 2.78 -17.72
C MET A 783 9.16 3.59 -18.95
N GLY A 784 10.17 3.12 -19.68
CA GLY A 784 10.72 3.77 -20.87
C GLY A 784 11.91 4.69 -20.59
N PHE A 785 12.57 4.52 -19.43
CA PHE A 785 13.75 5.30 -19.04
C PHE A 785 15.01 4.87 -19.81
N VAL A 786 15.12 3.57 -20.09
CA VAL A 786 16.16 2.97 -20.95
C VAL A 786 15.52 2.00 -21.93
N LYS A 787 16.31 1.51 -22.89
CA LYS A 787 15.90 0.38 -23.75
C LYS A 787 16.32 -0.94 -23.13
N ALA A 788 15.62 -2.02 -23.44
CA ALA A 788 15.98 -3.37 -23.01
C ALA A 788 17.34 -3.87 -23.58
N ASP A 789 17.85 -3.26 -24.66
CA ASP A 789 19.16 -3.57 -25.25
C ASP A 789 20.33 -2.79 -24.61
N ASP A 790 20.06 -1.82 -23.73
CA ASP A 790 21.07 -0.99 -23.06
C ASP A 790 22.07 -1.83 -22.24
N PRO A 791 23.40 -1.61 -22.35
CA PRO A 791 24.39 -2.44 -21.69
C PRO A 791 24.34 -2.35 -20.16
N THR A 792 24.04 -1.19 -19.59
CA THR A 792 23.93 -0.98 -18.14
C THR A 792 22.66 -1.66 -17.62
N TYR A 793 21.52 -1.53 -18.31
CA TYR A 793 20.32 -2.30 -17.99
C TYR A 793 20.57 -3.82 -18.07
N ARG A 794 21.20 -4.32 -19.14
CA ARG A 794 21.47 -5.75 -19.31
C ARG A 794 22.44 -6.34 -18.29
N ASN A 795 23.38 -5.53 -17.78
CA ASN A 795 24.20 -5.89 -16.63
C ASN A 795 23.39 -5.89 -15.33
N THR A 796 22.51 -4.90 -15.16
CA THR A 796 21.61 -4.79 -14.02
C THR A 796 20.67 -5.99 -13.97
N ARG A 797 19.85 -6.24 -15.01
CA ARG A 797 18.99 -7.42 -15.13
C ARG A 797 19.70 -8.72 -14.73
N ARG A 798 20.93 -8.94 -15.21
CA ARG A 798 21.74 -10.12 -14.89
C ARG A 798 22.15 -10.17 -13.41
N MET A 799 22.48 -9.03 -12.79
CA MET A 799 22.69 -8.94 -11.35
C MET A 799 21.40 -9.27 -10.56
N LEU A 800 20.24 -8.81 -11.05
CA LEU A 800 18.97 -8.93 -10.33
C LEU A 800 18.33 -10.31 -10.35
N LEU A 801 18.67 -11.11 -11.37
CA LEU A 801 18.16 -12.46 -11.59
C LEU A 801 19.20 -13.56 -11.23
N GLU A 802 20.27 -13.19 -10.52
CA GLU A 802 21.28 -14.11 -9.98
C GLU A 802 21.35 -13.99 -8.45
N LYS A 803 21.42 -15.11 -7.73
CA LYS A 803 21.37 -15.10 -6.24
C LYS A 803 22.57 -14.38 -5.60
N GLU A 804 23.74 -14.44 -6.24
CA GLU A 804 24.92 -13.69 -5.79
C GLU A 804 24.92 -12.21 -6.21
N GLY A 805 23.90 -11.73 -6.94
CA GLY A 805 23.77 -10.35 -7.40
C GLY A 805 22.65 -9.56 -6.73
N ASN A 806 21.54 -10.19 -6.35
CA ASN A 806 20.47 -9.57 -5.57
C ASN A 806 20.12 -10.41 -4.32
N PRO A 807 20.25 -9.86 -3.09
CA PRO A 807 19.89 -10.60 -1.87
C PRO A 807 18.43 -11.06 -1.87
N TYR A 808 17.52 -10.28 -2.46
CA TYR A 808 16.08 -10.55 -2.55
C TYR A 808 15.67 -11.32 -3.81
N PHE A 809 16.60 -11.75 -4.66
CA PHE A 809 16.29 -12.84 -5.59
C PHE A 809 16.22 -14.13 -4.77
N LEU A 810 15.04 -14.74 -4.67
CA LEU A 810 14.79 -15.94 -3.87
C LEU A 810 14.57 -17.14 -4.80
N THR A 811 14.93 -18.32 -4.32
CA THR A 811 14.81 -19.58 -5.06
C THR A 811 14.61 -20.70 -4.07
N GLY A 812 13.59 -21.52 -4.30
CA GLY A 812 13.28 -22.70 -3.52
C GLY A 812 12.76 -23.82 -4.42
N LYS A 813 12.17 -24.84 -3.81
CA LYS A 813 11.71 -26.06 -4.49
C LYS A 813 10.54 -25.85 -5.47
N GLU A 814 9.64 -24.90 -5.19
CA GLU A 814 8.36 -24.75 -5.91
C GLU A 814 8.22 -23.41 -6.64
N PHE A 815 8.97 -22.39 -6.23
CA PHE A 815 8.90 -21.06 -6.81
C PHE A 815 10.26 -20.33 -6.72
N LYS A 816 10.46 -19.33 -7.57
CA LYS A 816 11.62 -18.42 -7.59
C LYS A 816 11.18 -17.05 -8.08
N GLY A 817 11.95 -16.01 -7.80
CA GLY A 817 11.66 -14.64 -8.25
C GLY A 817 12.28 -13.60 -7.33
N ILE A 818 11.97 -12.33 -7.54
CA ILE A 818 12.36 -11.25 -6.62
C ILE A 818 11.28 -11.14 -5.53
N GLY A 819 11.71 -10.99 -4.27
CA GLY A 819 10.87 -10.63 -3.14
C GLY A 819 11.21 -9.21 -2.64
N GLY A 820 11.12 -9.00 -1.34
CA GLY A 820 11.46 -7.72 -0.70
C GLY A 820 11.62 -7.87 0.81
N PRO A 821 12.03 -6.82 1.54
CA PRO A 821 12.06 -6.85 2.99
C PRO A 821 10.66 -6.96 3.61
N HIS A 822 9.63 -6.41 2.95
CA HIS A 822 8.22 -6.39 3.39
C HIS A 822 7.71 -7.73 3.98
N ILE A 823 7.78 -8.81 3.20
CA ILE A 823 7.38 -10.18 3.62
C ILE A 823 8.61 -11.04 4.00
N GLY A 824 9.83 -10.56 3.71
CA GLY A 824 11.08 -11.17 4.14
C GLY A 824 11.60 -12.32 3.28
N LEU A 825 12.58 -13.05 3.84
CA LEU A 825 13.62 -13.77 3.10
C LEU A 825 13.19 -15.09 2.41
N GLN A 826 11.90 -15.46 2.46
CA GLN A 826 11.39 -16.73 1.92
C GLN A 826 10.21 -16.56 0.94
N ASN A 827 9.71 -15.34 0.74
CA ASN A 827 8.53 -15.07 -0.07
C ASN A 827 8.87 -14.22 -1.29
N ALA A 828 8.76 -14.81 -2.48
CA ALA A 828 8.97 -14.13 -3.76
C ALA A 828 7.63 -13.74 -4.38
N TRP A 829 7.59 -12.60 -5.08
CA TRP A 829 6.34 -12.01 -5.54
C TRP A 829 6.10 -12.35 -7.03
N PRO A 830 4.92 -12.85 -7.41
CA PRO A 830 4.57 -13.15 -8.81
C PRO A 830 4.77 -11.96 -9.75
N MET A 831 4.54 -10.74 -9.26
CA MET A 831 4.74 -9.49 -10.00
C MET A 831 6.18 -9.35 -10.55
N SER A 832 7.20 -9.84 -9.84
CA SER A 832 8.58 -9.81 -10.33
C SER A 832 8.79 -10.65 -11.60
N LEU A 833 8.18 -11.83 -11.67
CA LEU A 833 8.23 -12.71 -12.84
C LEU A 833 7.43 -12.16 -14.02
N LEU A 834 6.34 -11.45 -13.74
CA LEU A 834 5.53 -10.79 -14.76
C LEU A 834 6.31 -9.62 -15.41
N VAL A 835 6.92 -8.76 -14.59
CA VAL A 835 7.86 -7.73 -15.07
C VAL A 835 9.04 -8.35 -15.80
N GLN A 836 9.60 -9.47 -15.31
CA GLN A 836 10.68 -10.21 -15.96
C GLN A 836 10.29 -10.67 -17.38
N ALA A 837 9.09 -11.24 -17.55
CA ALA A 837 8.57 -11.68 -18.84
C ALA A 837 8.27 -10.52 -19.80
N GLN A 838 7.64 -9.43 -19.32
CA GLN A 838 7.40 -8.23 -20.11
C GLN A 838 8.71 -7.58 -20.62
N THR A 839 9.81 -7.72 -19.86
CA THR A 839 11.13 -7.19 -20.20
C THR A 839 12.08 -8.19 -20.87
N SER A 840 11.58 -9.35 -21.32
CA SER A 840 12.36 -10.32 -22.10
C SER A 840 11.91 -10.44 -23.55
N ASP A 841 12.84 -10.86 -24.40
CA ASP A 841 12.59 -11.36 -25.76
C ASP A 841 12.87 -12.87 -25.90
N ASP A 842 13.30 -13.55 -24.84
CA ASP A 842 13.50 -15.00 -24.82
C ASP A 842 12.16 -15.73 -24.55
N ASP A 843 11.77 -16.58 -25.49
CA ASP A 843 10.49 -17.31 -25.43
C ASP A 843 10.46 -18.34 -24.28
N ASP A 844 11.60 -18.94 -23.93
CA ASP A 844 11.68 -19.94 -22.86
C ASP A 844 11.70 -19.27 -21.47
N GLU A 845 12.37 -18.11 -21.32
CA GLU A 845 12.31 -17.30 -20.08
C GLU A 845 10.88 -16.80 -19.79
N ILE A 846 10.19 -16.30 -20.83
CA ILE A 846 8.80 -15.83 -20.71
C ILE A 846 7.88 -16.97 -20.29
N MET A 847 8.01 -18.14 -20.92
CA MET A 847 7.18 -19.29 -20.58
C MET A 847 7.48 -19.81 -19.18
N GLU A 848 8.74 -19.86 -18.72
CA GLU A 848 9.05 -20.26 -17.34
C GLU A 848 8.41 -19.30 -16.31
N CYS A 849 8.48 -17.99 -16.55
CA CYS A 849 7.84 -16.97 -15.70
C CYS A 849 6.32 -17.17 -15.62
N LEU A 850 5.64 -17.35 -16.77
CA LEU A 850 4.19 -17.62 -16.80
C LEU A 850 3.82 -18.93 -16.11
N ASP A 851 4.58 -20.00 -16.37
CA ASP A 851 4.34 -21.33 -15.79
C ASP A 851 4.44 -21.30 -14.25
N LEU A 852 5.39 -20.55 -13.69
CA LEU A 852 5.55 -20.37 -12.25
C LEU A 852 4.35 -19.63 -11.65
N VAL A 853 4.00 -18.45 -12.20
CA VAL A 853 2.85 -17.65 -11.73
C VAL A 853 1.55 -18.43 -11.82
N LEU A 854 1.35 -19.20 -12.89
CA LEU A 854 0.15 -20.01 -13.08
C LEU A 854 0.05 -21.15 -12.06
N LYS A 855 1.17 -21.82 -11.72
CA LYS A 855 1.22 -22.90 -10.72
C LYS A 855 1.05 -22.40 -9.29
N SER A 856 1.50 -21.19 -8.97
CA SER A 856 1.28 -20.57 -7.65
C SER A 856 -0.14 -20.01 -7.49
N SER A 857 -0.81 -19.64 -8.57
CA SER A 857 -2.17 -19.08 -8.60
C SER A 857 -3.27 -20.15 -8.41
N GLN A 858 -3.11 -21.07 -7.45
CA GLN A 858 -4.00 -22.23 -7.26
C GLN A 858 -5.46 -21.84 -6.94
N LEU A 859 -5.68 -20.68 -6.33
CA LEU A 859 -7.02 -20.10 -6.12
C LEU A 859 -7.54 -19.31 -7.33
N GLY A 860 -6.87 -19.34 -8.49
CA GLY A 860 -7.34 -18.71 -9.72
C GLY A 860 -7.21 -17.18 -9.74
N LEU A 861 -6.46 -16.59 -8.81
CA LEU A 861 -6.04 -15.19 -8.79
C LEU A 861 -4.53 -15.12 -8.54
N VAL A 862 -3.92 -13.99 -8.89
CA VAL A 862 -2.52 -13.72 -8.58
C VAL A 862 -2.40 -13.13 -7.17
N HIS A 863 -1.62 -13.79 -6.33
CA HIS A 863 -1.34 -13.38 -4.94
C HIS A 863 -0.21 -12.35 -4.88
N GLU A 864 -0.03 -11.72 -3.72
CA GLU A 864 1.04 -10.75 -3.46
C GLU A 864 2.42 -11.42 -3.41
N SER A 865 2.59 -12.41 -2.53
CA SER A 865 3.86 -13.16 -2.41
C SER A 865 3.62 -14.66 -2.20
N ILE A 866 4.60 -15.48 -2.60
CA ILE A 866 4.56 -16.95 -2.57
C ILE A 866 5.80 -17.48 -1.83
N HIS A 867 5.64 -18.39 -0.88
CA HIS A 867 6.76 -19.03 -0.20
C HIS A 867 7.51 -19.97 -1.15
N VAL A 868 8.82 -19.77 -1.32
CA VAL A 868 9.59 -20.39 -2.41
C VAL A 868 9.64 -21.92 -2.40
N ASP A 869 9.48 -22.56 -1.24
CA ASP A 869 9.40 -24.02 -1.10
C ASP A 869 7.96 -24.59 -1.01
N TYR A 870 6.96 -23.71 -0.84
CA TYR A 870 5.59 -24.10 -0.48
C TYR A 870 4.59 -23.20 -1.21
N SER A 871 4.25 -23.54 -2.46
CA SER A 871 3.39 -22.74 -3.34
C SER A 871 1.96 -22.46 -2.82
N HIS A 872 1.52 -23.18 -1.79
CA HIS A 872 0.24 -23.00 -1.10
C HIS A 872 0.29 -22.03 0.10
N ALA A 873 1.49 -21.61 0.52
CA ALA A 873 1.69 -20.55 1.51
C ALA A 873 1.99 -19.24 0.77
N TYR A 874 1.08 -18.28 0.89
CA TYR A 874 1.10 -17.03 0.13
C TYR A 874 0.49 -15.89 0.97
N THR A 875 0.69 -14.64 0.56
CA THR A 875 0.03 -13.47 1.14
C THR A 875 -1.04 -12.88 0.20
N ARG A 876 -2.14 -12.39 0.79
CA ARG A 876 -3.31 -11.73 0.17
C ARG A 876 -3.94 -12.49 -1.01
N SER A 877 -5.06 -13.18 -0.76
CA SER A 877 -5.86 -13.86 -1.80
C SER A 877 -6.51 -12.88 -2.80
N TRP A 878 -6.70 -11.62 -2.41
CA TRP A 878 -7.29 -10.57 -3.25
C TRP A 878 -6.38 -9.34 -3.31
N PHE A 879 -5.52 -9.30 -4.34
CA PHE A 879 -4.68 -8.15 -4.64
C PHE A 879 -4.90 -7.72 -6.10
N ALA A 880 -5.69 -6.66 -6.30
CA ALA A 880 -6.16 -6.31 -7.63
C ALA A 880 -5.04 -5.74 -8.53
N TRP A 881 -4.03 -5.08 -7.94
CA TRP A 881 -2.83 -4.62 -8.66
C TRP A 881 -2.06 -5.79 -9.30
N ALA A 882 -1.75 -6.85 -8.55
CA ALA A 882 -1.05 -8.02 -9.09
C ALA A 882 -1.84 -8.72 -10.22
N ASN A 883 -3.17 -8.78 -10.09
CA ASN A 883 -4.06 -9.27 -11.16
C ASN A 883 -4.01 -8.34 -12.40
N GLY A 884 -3.93 -7.02 -12.21
CA GLY A 884 -3.75 -6.04 -13.29
C GLY A 884 -2.42 -6.19 -14.05
N VAL A 885 -1.31 -6.39 -13.34
CA VAL A 885 0.02 -6.62 -13.97
C VAL A 885 0.06 -7.95 -14.73
N PHE A 886 -0.60 -9.00 -14.21
CA PHE A 886 -0.77 -10.25 -14.97
C PHE A 886 -1.57 -10.01 -16.25
N ALA A 887 -2.65 -9.24 -16.17
CA ALA A 887 -3.49 -8.96 -17.31
C ALA A 887 -2.76 -8.15 -18.40
N GLU A 888 -1.99 -7.13 -18.02
CA GLU A 888 -1.15 -6.37 -18.96
C GLU A 888 0.00 -7.22 -19.54
N THR A 889 0.56 -8.14 -18.76
CA THR A 889 1.56 -9.12 -19.26
C THR A 889 0.97 -10.02 -20.34
N ILE A 890 -0.24 -10.54 -20.12
CA ILE A 890 -0.95 -11.34 -21.12
C ILE A 890 -1.32 -10.50 -22.36
N LEU A 891 -1.72 -9.24 -22.20
CA LEU A 891 -2.02 -8.35 -23.33
C LEU A 891 -0.77 -7.94 -24.13
N ASP A 892 0.40 -7.75 -23.50
CA ASP A 892 1.66 -7.58 -24.23
C ASP A 892 2.00 -8.82 -25.06
N LEU A 893 1.97 -10.01 -24.44
CA LEU A 893 2.29 -11.26 -25.14
C LEU A 893 1.26 -11.58 -26.23
N ALA A 894 -0.02 -11.25 -26.02
CA ALA A 894 -1.06 -11.36 -27.04
C ALA A 894 -0.78 -10.47 -28.27
N ARG A 895 -0.11 -9.33 -28.08
CA ARG A 895 0.29 -8.39 -29.14
C ARG A 895 1.62 -8.78 -29.80
N ARG A 896 2.65 -9.02 -28.99
CA ARG A 896 4.07 -9.12 -29.37
C ARG A 896 4.55 -10.55 -29.64
N LYS A 897 4.06 -11.54 -28.87
CA LYS A 897 4.47 -12.96 -28.94
C LYS A 897 3.24 -13.90 -28.89
N PRO A 898 2.23 -13.72 -29.75
CA PRO A 898 0.96 -14.45 -29.69
C PRO A 898 1.12 -15.97 -29.84
N HIS A 899 2.18 -16.43 -30.50
CA HIS A 899 2.52 -17.84 -30.68
C HIS A 899 2.85 -18.57 -29.38
N LEU A 900 3.13 -17.85 -28.28
CA LEU A 900 3.32 -18.43 -26.95
C LEU A 900 1.98 -18.83 -26.33
N ILE A 901 1.04 -17.89 -26.21
CA ILE A 901 -0.20 -18.08 -25.44
C ILE A 901 -1.40 -18.53 -26.28
N PHE A 902 -1.47 -18.23 -27.58
CA PHE A 902 -2.63 -18.52 -28.43
C PHE A 902 -2.47 -19.77 -29.30
N LYS A 903 -3.61 -20.41 -29.61
CA LYS A 903 -3.74 -21.49 -30.61
C LYS A 903 -3.38 -21.03 -32.02
N ASP A 904 -3.51 -19.72 -32.30
CA ASP A 904 -3.16 -19.09 -33.56
C ASP A 904 -2.22 -17.90 -33.37
N SER A 905 -1.09 -17.88 -34.07
CA SER A 905 -0.02 -16.87 -33.95
C SER A 905 -0.38 -15.48 -34.53
N ARG A 906 -1.66 -15.10 -34.56
CA ARG A 906 -2.10 -13.76 -34.93
C ARG A 906 -1.99 -12.84 -33.72
N PRO A 907 -1.48 -11.60 -33.84
CA PRO A 907 -1.57 -10.61 -32.78
C PRO A 907 -3.02 -10.39 -32.29
N TYR A 908 -3.15 -9.86 -31.08
CA TYR A 908 -4.37 -9.26 -30.57
C TYR A 908 -4.10 -7.80 -30.22
N GLU A 909 -4.99 -6.93 -30.68
CA GLU A 909 -5.07 -5.53 -30.28
C GLU A 909 -6.53 -5.24 -29.98
N VAL A 910 -6.77 -4.43 -28.96
CA VAL A 910 -8.08 -4.11 -28.38
C VAL A 910 -8.89 -3.23 -29.32
#